data_AF-A0A4R6VM44-F1
#
_entry.id   AF-A0A4R6VM44-F1
#
_cell.length_a   1.000
_cell.length_b   1.000
_cell.length_c   1.000
_cell.angle_alpha   90.00
_cell.angle_beta   90.00
_cell.angle_gamma   90.00
#
_symmetry.space_group_name_H-M   'P 1'
#
loop_
_entity.id
_entity.type
_entity.pdbx_description
1 polymer ?
#
loop_
_entity_poly.entity_id
_entity_poly.type
_entity_poly.pdbx_seq_one_letter_code
_entity_poly.pdbx_strand_id
1 'polypeptide(L)'
;MLAVLVCHDGEAWLPGTLDALARLTRRPRWVVAVDTGSTDGTAGILAASNQVDVVLRMPRDTGFAEAVHTAADDADRRWGRTAQVGPNGSGEWIWVLHDDAAPDPNCLEVLLSVAATSPSAAVLGPLCLDWDDPRLVVEAGVSIDASGSRQTGIGADELDMGQFATNSEVLAVGSAGSLVRRREWDSLGGYDTALGLLREDVDYGWRVNRAGGLVLCAPSARLRHARGLTTRARTLDTAGVDPRYRATDRAHGVRTFLANCSSPAFVLGLLRLPVLAVLRALGFLLVRRTRAAGAELAGLTRVLGSGPGLADLADARRRRSTGATALPRELRGLLTSRTTRLRNAVRGGLTSLVRGRLREELDLGRLPEWAEQGSRAGADEDAGTHRRAVGPEALPAGAALRRRRAAGLRRPGESLAVALPGPRAPADAEPPTEAVAPIRPSDPRPAPDGERVVYVPITPGRVARELLLAPPLLLVVGLTLVSVLTQRARLGLGLAGGRIAEVPGLGELWSSYLAAWHPIAGGTGAPAPSALAVVGVLGAPAAPMGGPPAAVSVLLVAALPLAGLSAYLATRELRVGRVLRALAGAVYALLGITAGAVAQGRLDGVVAAILLPLVLAGVVAVLRGARVAGRRGSWWSTAAGTALALGVISAFAPLVHALVLVVVVIGFVLVPAPPKAAGRRAMALAVIVVLPVLLLLPWPTVLLAAPEVLLHGTGSPVAERFVGALDVLSLNPGGAATVPWAGLLLVLLAVGGALVAPRRAAVPGLALLLLGIVAAGVVGSFALPPLAGGDARPGWTGPALAVAACGALWSLLAQVAAARTEPLGRLLERRDRVDRPNRGPARRGESELDLGGAGFGGRVAGAMEGLAGRFRPRSAADTSARARSVAVPVVAVAVAALAVVTVLGGGAGPLADTRAAALAPPVAGELAASGARVVVVTRDPDTTRRAGPELPRYGDDDLAPVGAAPARLQRDVRALLSGDPATAQAGVAELATGGTGLVVLPDAQTARSVRTAAGPLLTDAPPTSDGRPTARVALPVAGAVLLEPPISDDAGEARAAPRRPAGVATVPSDLPTVAVRVSPGADRRLLVVAAELESGWTASVGGAPAEVVPAWGHLVGVAVPTGGGAVVVDRDDTVRLLLLLLQLALVLFTALSALPSRKRLD
;
A
#
# COMPACT_ATOMS: atom_id res chain seq x y z
N MET A 1 0.30 45.67 36.31
CA MET A 1 0.44 44.62 35.30
C MET A 1 1.53 43.67 35.76
N LEU A 2 1.14 42.43 36.02
CA LEU A 2 1.99 41.36 36.51
C LEU A 2 2.38 40.46 35.35
N ALA A 3 3.66 40.12 35.20
CA ALA A 3 4.12 39.03 34.34
C ALA A 3 4.45 37.81 35.19
N VAL A 4 3.99 36.64 34.78
CA VAL A 4 4.25 35.36 35.43
C VAL A 4 5.01 34.48 34.46
N LEU A 5 6.26 34.15 34.79
CA LEU A 5 7.15 33.33 33.99
C LEU A 5 7.31 31.94 34.63
N VAL A 6 6.74 30.91 34.04
CA VAL A 6 6.86 29.54 34.59
C VAL A 6 8.01 28.80 33.92
N CYS A 7 8.92 28.25 34.72
CA CYS A 7 10.14 27.58 34.28
C CYS A 7 10.18 26.13 34.79
N HIS A 8 10.62 25.20 33.93
CA HIS A 8 10.81 23.79 34.29
C HIS A 8 11.82 23.13 33.37
N ASP A 9 13.07 22.91 33.80
CA ASP A 9 14.14 22.38 32.94
C ASP A 9 14.26 23.18 31.61
N GLY A 10 14.47 24.49 31.73
CA GLY A 10 14.46 25.48 30.66
C GLY A 10 15.82 26.03 30.25
N GLU A 11 16.94 25.45 30.69
CA GLU A 11 18.30 25.98 30.51
C GLU A 11 18.62 26.34 29.05
N ALA A 12 18.11 25.55 28.09
CA ALA A 12 18.35 25.77 26.66
C ALA A 12 17.64 27.01 26.07
N TRP A 13 16.51 27.45 26.65
CA TRP A 13 15.65 28.49 26.07
C TRP A 13 15.52 29.74 26.95
N LEU A 14 15.59 29.57 28.27
CA LEU A 14 15.38 30.63 29.25
C LEU A 14 16.28 31.86 29.02
N PRO A 15 17.59 31.74 28.67
CA PRO A 15 18.40 32.91 28.35
C PRO A 15 17.81 33.74 27.21
N GLY A 16 17.33 33.09 26.14
CA GLY A 16 16.69 33.78 25.01
C GLY A 16 15.38 34.46 25.38
N THR A 17 14.62 33.86 26.31
CA THR A 17 13.38 34.43 26.87
C THR A 17 13.67 35.65 27.75
N LEU A 18 14.66 35.58 28.65
CA LEU A 18 15.07 36.70 29.50
C LEU A 18 15.64 37.87 28.68
N ASP A 19 16.42 37.58 27.65
CA ASP A 19 16.92 38.55 26.68
C ASP A 19 15.78 39.26 25.94
N ALA A 20 14.73 38.51 25.58
CA ALA A 20 13.54 39.08 24.95
C ALA A 20 12.78 40.01 25.92
N LEU A 21 12.64 39.62 27.19
CA LEU A 21 12.06 40.47 28.23
C LEU A 21 12.84 41.78 28.44
N ALA A 22 14.18 41.71 28.41
CA ALA A 22 15.03 42.89 28.57
C ALA A 22 14.83 43.93 27.46
N ARG A 23 14.50 43.48 26.25
CA ARG A 23 14.31 44.31 25.05
C ARG A 23 12.88 44.84 24.86
N LEU A 24 11.95 44.56 25.77
CA LEU A 24 10.58 45.05 25.64
C LEU A 24 10.51 46.58 25.66
N THR A 25 9.78 47.16 24.68
CA THR A 25 9.50 48.60 24.60
C THR A 25 8.63 49.04 25.77
N ARG A 26 7.65 48.20 26.13
CA ARG A 26 6.82 48.34 27.33
C ARG A 26 7.16 47.22 28.30
N ARG A 27 7.74 47.56 29.45
CA ARG A 27 8.05 46.57 30.49
C ARG A 27 6.84 46.25 31.36
N PRO A 28 6.68 44.99 31.81
CA PRO A 28 5.80 44.66 32.91
C PRO A 28 6.20 45.43 34.17
N ARG A 29 5.24 45.67 35.06
CA ARG A 29 5.52 46.39 36.32
C ARG A 29 6.20 45.48 37.35
N TRP A 30 5.85 44.19 37.32
CA TRP A 30 6.44 43.14 38.14
C TRP A 30 6.56 41.86 37.32
N VAL A 31 7.66 41.13 37.48
CA VAL A 31 7.93 39.83 36.88
C VAL A 31 8.17 38.82 38.00
N VAL A 32 7.25 37.88 38.15
CA VAL A 32 7.38 36.75 39.07
C VAL A 32 7.72 35.51 38.26
N ALA A 33 8.92 34.96 38.48
CA ALA A 33 9.29 33.66 37.92
C ALA A 33 8.94 32.54 38.90
N VAL A 34 8.40 31.43 38.40
CA VAL A 34 8.14 30.22 39.19
C VAL A 34 8.96 29.08 38.59
N ASP A 35 9.90 28.57 39.37
CA ASP A 35 10.68 27.37 39.06
C ASP A 35 9.98 26.15 39.69
N THR A 36 9.39 25.29 38.85
CA THR A 36 8.71 24.06 39.29
C THR A 36 9.69 22.90 39.41
N GLY A 37 10.71 23.06 40.25
CA GLY A 37 11.66 22.01 40.60
C GLY A 37 12.60 21.58 39.46
N SER A 38 13.15 22.56 38.72
CA SER A 38 14.14 22.31 37.68
C SER A 38 15.41 21.63 38.25
N THR A 39 15.97 20.71 37.48
CA THR A 39 17.18 19.94 37.80
C THR A 39 18.40 20.35 36.97
N ASP A 40 18.17 21.19 35.96
CA ASP A 40 19.20 21.74 35.09
C ASP A 40 19.72 23.11 35.60
N GLY A 41 20.47 23.85 34.77
CA GLY A 41 21.00 25.17 35.10
C GLY A 41 19.95 26.28 35.30
N THR A 42 18.66 26.01 35.10
CA THR A 42 17.57 27.01 35.14
C THR A 42 17.54 27.84 36.42
N ALA A 43 17.67 27.19 37.57
CA ALA A 43 17.63 27.87 38.87
C ALA A 43 18.78 28.87 39.04
N GLY A 44 19.96 28.56 38.48
CA GLY A 44 21.13 29.45 38.47
C GLY A 44 20.93 30.64 37.54
N ILE A 45 20.37 30.41 36.34
CA ILE A 45 20.04 31.45 35.36
C ILE A 45 19.02 32.44 35.94
N LEU A 46 17.97 31.95 36.62
CA LEU A 46 16.98 32.80 37.28
C LEU A 46 17.59 33.64 38.42
N ALA A 47 18.45 33.04 39.23
CA ALA A 47 19.11 33.75 40.33
C ALA A 47 20.08 34.85 39.86
N ALA A 48 20.69 34.68 38.68
CA ALA A 48 21.59 35.66 38.08
C ALA A 48 20.85 36.74 37.24
N SER A 49 19.55 36.60 37.03
CA SER A 49 18.78 37.48 36.14
C SER A 49 18.33 38.77 36.82
N ASN A 50 18.64 39.91 36.20
CA ASN A 50 18.10 41.22 36.61
C ASN A 50 16.74 41.55 35.96
N GLN A 51 16.14 40.61 35.21
CA GLN A 51 14.84 40.80 34.55
C GLN A 51 13.66 40.24 35.35
N VAL A 52 13.92 39.58 36.48
CA VAL A 52 12.92 38.95 37.34
C VAL A 52 12.96 39.60 38.71
N ASP A 53 11.81 40.03 39.23
CA ASP A 53 11.72 40.69 40.54
C ASP A 53 11.64 39.68 41.69
N VAL A 54 10.95 38.55 41.47
CA VAL A 54 10.74 37.50 42.47
C VAL A 54 10.86 36.13 41.80
N VAL A 55 11.62 35.23 42.42
CA VAL A 55 11.72 33.82 42.03
C VAL A 55 11.06 32.96 43.10
N LEU A 56 10.01 32.23 42.74
CA LEU A 56 9.36 31.24 43.59
C LEU A 56 9.84 29.85 43.18
N ARG A 57 10.24 29.03 44.16
CA ARG A 57 10.58 27.61 43.91
C ARG A 57 9.46 26.73 44.42
N MET A 58 9.01 25.81 43.57
CA MET A 58 7.96 24.85 43.86
C MET A 58 8.48 23.41 43.66
N PRO A 59 7.80 22.41 44.24
CA PRO A 59 8.08 21.00 43.96
C PRO A 59 8.05 20.67 42.46
N ARG A 60 8.81 19.63 42.07
CA ARG A 60 8.95 19.22 40.65
C ARG A 60 7.65 18.74 40.02
N ASP A 61 6.77 18.20 40.84
CA ASP A 61 5.50 17.61 40.43
C ASP A 61 4.36 18.64 40.32
N THR A 62 4.62 19.91 40.64
CA THR A 62 3.67 21.03 40.55
C THR A 62 3.20 21.24 39.10
N GLY A 63 1.88 21.33 38.92
CA GLY A 63 1.27 21.63 37.62
C GLY A 63 1.43 23.09 37.19
N PHE A 64 1.33 23.35 35.88
CA PHE A 64 1.46 24.71 35.33
C PHE A 64 0.39 25.66 35.87
N ALA A 65 -0.86 25.21 35.95
CA ALA A 65 -1.96 26.02 36.48
C ALA A 65 -1.71 26.43 37.94
N GLU A 66 -1.22 25.51 38.76
CA GLU A 66 -0.91 25.73 40.18
C GLU A 66 0.24 26.72 40.36
N ALA A 67 1.28 26.63 39.52
CA ALA A 67 2.38 27.58 39.49
C ALA A 67 1.90 29.01 39.19
N VAL A 68 1.00 29.18 38.21
CA VAL A 68 0.46 30.51 37.86
C VAL A 68 -0.42 31.07 38.98
N HIS A 69 -1.26 30.26 39.61
CA HIS A 69 -2.06 30.68 40.77
C HIS A 69 -1.16 31.12 41.93
N THR A 70 -0.13 30.32 42.25
CA THR A 70 0.80 30.63 43.33
C THR A 70 1.54 31.96 43.09
N ALA A 71 1.99 32.21 41.85
CA ALA A 71 2.61 33.47 41.48
C ALA A 71 1.67 34.67 41.64
N ALA A 72 0.42 34.51 41.21
CA ALA A 72 -0.57 35.57 41.27
C ALA A 72 -0.97 35.89 42.72
N ASP A 73 -1.14 34.87 43.57
CA ASP A 73 -1.45 35.03 44.99
C ASP A 73 -0.28 35.63 45.76
N ASP A 74 0.96 35.24 45.44
CA ASP A 74 2.15 35.82 46.05
C ASP A 74 2.32 37.30 45.68
N ALA A 75 2.06 37.64 44.42
CA ALA A 75 2.06 39.02 43.96
C ALA A 75 1.01 39.88 44.70
N ASP A 76 -0.20 39.34 44.90
CA ASP A 76 -1.26 40.01 45.67
C ASP A 76 -0.83 40.26 47.13
N ARG A 77 -0.17 39.28 47.77
CA ARG A 77 0.33 39.42 49.14
C ARG A 77 1.43 40.47 49.26
N ARG A 78 2.36 40.54 48.30
CA ARG A 78 3.53 41.44 48.35
C ARG A 78 3.20 42.88 48.01
N TRP A 79 2.42 43.09 46.96
CA TRP A 79 2.22 44.43 46.40
C TRP A 79 0.80 44.98 46.61
N GLY A 80 -0.12 44.18 47.17
CA GLY A 80 -1.50 44.57 47.43
C GLY A 80 -2.33 44.74 46.14
N ARG A 81 -3.64 44.52 46.24
CA ARG A 81 -4.57 44.70 45.10
C ARG A 81 -4.73 46.18 44.70
N THR A 82 -4.71 47.09 45.68
CA THR A 82 -5.00 48.52 45.46
C THR A 82 -3.84 49.34 44.88
N ALA A 83 -2.61 48.82 44.85
CA ALA A 83 -1.48 49.52 44.22
C ALA A 83 -1.50 49.46 42.68
N GLN A 84 -2.47 48.76 42.08
CA GLN A 84 -2.53 48.46 40.64
C GLN A 84 -3.58 49.25 39.85
N VAL A 85 -4.35 50.13 40.50
CA VAL A 85 -5.35 50.98 39.83
C VAL A 85 -4.69 52.28 39.38
N GLY A 86 -4.48 52.44 38.07
CA GLY A 86 -4.15 53.75 37.49
C GLY A 86 -5.35 54.70 37.60
N PRO A 87 -5.14 56.03 37.65
CA PRO A 87 -6.20 57.03 37.86
C PRO A 87 -7.35 57.00 36.83
N ASN A 88 -7.20 56.24 35.73
CA ASN A 88 -8.17 56.17 34.63
C ASN A 88 -8.94 54.84 34.56
N GLY A 89 -8.87 53.97 35.59
CA GLY A 89 -9.55 52.68 35.57
C GLY A 89 -9.01 51.67 34.54
N SER A 90 -7.77 51.86 34.08
CA SER A 90 -7.08 50.92 33.19
C SER A 90 -6.90 49.58 33.92
N GLY A 91 -7.64 48.56 33.50
CA GLY A 91 -7.77 47.29 34.20
C GLY A 91 -6.46 46.56 34.47
N GLU A 92 -6.45 45.79 35.55
CA GLU A 92 -5.34 44.91 35.94
C GLU A 92 -5.22 43.73 34.97
N TRP A 93 -3.98 43.41 34.55
CA TRP A 93 -3.67 42.33 33.64
C TRP A 93 -2.54 41.44 34.19
N ILE A 94 -2.67 40.15 33.92
CA ILE A 94 -1.67 39.11 34.16
C ILE A 94 -1.15 38.65 32.79
N TRP A 95 0.16 38.73 32.57
CA TRP A 95 0.79 38.24 31.36
C TRP A 95 1.52 36.94 31.66
N VAL A 96 1.05 35.84 31.10
CA VAL A 96 1.62 34.51 31.33
C VAL A 96 2.64 34.20 30.24
N LEU A 97 3.83 33.75 30.65
CA LEU A 97 4.94 33.40 29.78
C LEU A 97 5.52 32.05 30.20
N HIS A 98 6.01 31.31 29.20
CA HIS A 98 6.81 30.10 29.41
C HIS A 98 8.30 30.44 29.36
N ASP A 99 9.14 29.57 29.92
CA ASP A 99 10.59 29.61 29.79
C ASP A 99 11.09 29.44 28.34
N ASP A 100 10.30 28.80 27.48
CA ASP A 100 10.58 28.57 26.06
C ASP A 100 9.87 29.53 25.10
N ALA A 101 9.53 30.73 25.58
CA ALA A 101 8.78 31.75 24.85
C ALA A 101 9.49 33.12 24.80
N ALA A 102 9.94 33.54 23.62
CA ALA A 102 10.65 34.79 23.39
C ALA A 102 9.78 35.84 22.66
N PRO A 103 9.16 36.80 23.38
CA PRO A 103 8.34 37.86 22.78
C PRO A 103 9.15 38.85 21.93
N ASP A 104 8.55 39.39 20.87
CA ASP A 104 9.12 40.54 20.14
C ASP A 104 9.11 41.82 21.00
N PRO A 105 10.03 42.79 20.75
CA PRO A 105 10.16 44.00 21.58
C PRO A 105 8.85 44.76 21.82
N ASN A 106 7.97 44.83 20.84
CA ASN A 106 6.68 45.54 20.93
C ASN A 106 5.49 44.62 21.28
N CYS A 107 5.72 43.34 21.55
CA CYS A 107 4.64 42.36 21.73
C CYS A 107 3.64 42.79 22.81
N LEU A 108 4.14 43.12 24.00
CA LEU A 108 3.30 43.51 25.13
C LEU A 108 2.57 44.85 24.90
N GLU A 109 3.26 45.82 24.32
CA GLU A 109 2.68 47.11 23.95
C GLU A 109 1.49 46.93 22.99
N VAL A 110 1.66 46.08 21.97
CA VAL A 110 0.60 45.76 21.01
C VAL A 110 -0.57 45.05 21.69
N LEU A 111 -0.33 44.06 22.55
CA LEU A 111 -1.41 43.37 23.28
C LEU A 111 -2.24 44.35 24.13
N LEU A 112 -1.58 45.26 24.84
CA LEU A 112 -2.24 46.30 25.63
C LEU A 112 -3.01 47.31 24.76
N SER A 113 -2.47 47.67 23.59
CA SER A 113 -3.17 48.57 22.65
C SER A 113 -4.46 47.93 22.10
N VAL A 114 -4.43 46.63 21.79
CA VAL A 114 -5.61 45.89 21.35
C VAL A 114 -6.62 45.77 22.49
N ALA A 115 -6.16 45.53 23.72
CA ALA A 115 -7.00 45.49 24.91
C ALA A 115 -7.70 46.82 25.20
N ALA A 116 -7.02 47.95 25.00
CA ALA A 116 -7.60 49.28 25.13
C ALA A 116 -8.67 49.55 24.06
N THR A 117 -8.45 49.06 22.83
CA THR A 117 -9.38 49.22 21.71
C THR A 117 -10.59 48.27 21.80
N SER A 118 -10.46 47.16 22.51
CA SER A 118 -11.51 46.14 22.67
C SER A 118 -11.83 45.88 24.15
N PRO A 119 -12.69 46.70 24.80
CA PRO A 119 -13.03 46.56 26.21
C PRO A 119 -13.64 45.21 26.58
N SER A 120 -14.24 44.47 25.64
CA SER A 120 -14.77 43.13 25.85
C SER A 120 -13.72 42.00 25.79
N ALA A 121 -12.47 42.31 25.41
CA ALA A 121 -11.38 41.33 25.38
C ALA A 121 -10.94 40.99 26.81
N ALA A 122 -11.07 39.72 27.17
CA ALA A 122 -10.67 39.20 28.48
C ALA A 122 -9.33 38.44 28.41
N VAL A 123 -9.05 37.80 27.27
CA VAL A 123 -7.78 37.11 27.03
C VAL A 123 -7.28 37.48 25.63
N LEU A 124 -6.01 37.87 25.54
CA LEU A 124 -5.34 38.17 24.27
C LEU A 124 -4.09 37.31 24.13
N GLY A 125 -3.79 36.83 22.93
CA GLY A 125 -2.57 36.07 22.64
C GLY A 125 -1.87 36.54 21.37
N PRO A 126 -0.53 36.49 21.33
CA PRO A 126 0.25 36.84 20.14
C PRO A 126 0.14 35.78 19.04
N LEU A 127 0.66 36.09 17.86
CA LEU A 127 1.02 35.10 16.83
C LEU A 127 2.31 34.40 17.28
N CYS A 128 2.24 33.09 17.47
CA CYS A 128 3.40 32.29 17.84
C CYS A 128 4.11 31.78 16.59
N LEU A 129 5.42 32.03 16.55
CA LEU A 129 6.34 31.66 15.49
C LEU A 129 7.28 30.56 15.98
N ASP A 130 7.89 29.82 15.05
CA ASP A 130 8.88 28.79 15.40
C ASP A 130 10.12 29.43 16.04
N TRP A 131 10.79 28.67 16.91
CA TRP A 131 11.92 29.17 17.68
C TRP A 131 13.13 29.49 16.79
N ASP A 132 13.40 28.62 15.82
CA ASP A 132 14.58 28.69 14.96
C ASP A 132 14.30 29.49 13.67
N ASP A 133 13.13 29.29 13.05
CA ASP A 133 12.71 30.03 11.85
C ASP A 133 11.47 30.90 12.14
N PRO A 134 11.64 32.23 12.38
CA PRO A 134 10.53 33.12 12.73
C PRO A 134 9.55 33.34 11.56
N ARG A 135 9.83 32.82 10.37
CA ARG A 135 8.86 32.87 9.27
C ARG A 135 7.79 31.80 9.41
N LEU A 136 8.06 30.71 10.14
CA LEU A 136 7.11 29.61 10.35
C LEU A 136 6.14 29.94 11.47
N VAL A 137 4.85 29.84 11.19
CA VAL A 137 3.79 30.02 12.18
C VAL A 137 3.53 28.69 12.87
N VAL A 138 3.56 28.68 14.20
CA VAL A 138 3.25 27.49 14.99
C VAL A 138 1.86 27.58 15.62
N GLU A 139 1.38 28.79 15.93
CA GLU A 139 0.06 29.02 16.50
C GLU A 139 -0.50 30.41 16.22
N ALA A 140 -1.78 30.50 15.86
CA ALA A 140 -2.54 31.74 15.63
C ALA A 140 -3.91 31.63 16.34
N GLY A 141 -3.87 31.18 17.58
CA GLY A 141 -5.03 30.73 18.34
C GLY A 141 -5.37 29.26 18.14
N VAL A 142 -6.28 28.79 18.99
CA VAL A 142 -6.55 27.37 19.22
C VAL A 142 -8.06 27.13 19.27
N SER A 143 -8.47 25.98 18.75
CA SER A 143 -9.81 25.42 18.87
C SER A 143 -9.72 23.95 19.27
N ILE A 144 -10.87 23.35 19.53
CA ILE A 144 -11.02 21.92 19.82
C ILE A 144 -12.18 21.35 19.00
N ASP A 145 -12.07 20.09 18.61
CA ASP A 145 -13.15 19.37 17.95
C ASP A 145 -14.03 18.59 18.96
N ALA A 146 -15.17 18.09 18.49
CA ALA A 146 -16.08 17.30 19.33
C ALA A 146 -15.50 15.96 19.82
N SER A 147 -14.30 15.58 19.36
CA SER A 147 -13.58 14.40 19.84
C SER A 147 -12.58 14.74 20.95
N GLY A 148 -12.37 16.01 21.27
CA GLY A 148 -11.35 16.47 22.21
C GLY A 148 -9.97 16.71 21.58
N SER A 149 -9.85 16.78 20.25
CA SER A 149 -8.56 17.02 19.58
C SER A 149 -8.27 18.51 19.46
N ARG A 150 -7.07 18.97 19.84
CA ARG A 150 -6.59 20.34 19.54
C ARG A 150 -6.62 20.60 18.04
N GLN A 151 -7.01 21.81 17.65
CA GLN A 151 -6.95 22.31 16.29
C GLN A 151 -6.33 23.70 16.33
N THR A 152 -5.21 23.92 15.67
CA THR A 152 -4.60 25.25 15.49
C THR A 152 -4.98 25.87 14.15
N GLY A 153 -5.51 25.06 13.22
CA GLY A 153 -5.78 25.50 11.85
C GLY A 153 -4.54 25.66 10.97
N ILE A 154 -3.35 25.59 11.56
CA ILE A 154 -2.06 25.85 10.93
C ILE A 154 -1.36 24.57 10.48
N GLY A 155 -0.79 24.58 9.28
CA GLY A 155 0.04 23.48 8.76
C GLY A 155 1.40 23.39 9.45
N ALA A 156 2.03 22.21 9.46
CA ALA A 156 3.33 21.99 10.13
C ALA A 156 4.49 22.87 9.62
N ASP A 157 4.36 23.38 8.39
CA ASP A 157 5.39 24.17 7.71
C ASP A 157 4.77 25.46 7.11
N GLU A 158 3.80 26.04 7.80
CA GLU A 158 3.07 27.20 7.28
C GLU A 158 3.86 28.50 7.54
N LEU A 159 4.08 29.33 6.51
CA LEU A 159 4.79 30.60 6.64
C LEU A 159 3.82 31.76 6.89
N ASP A 160 4.25 32.78 7.64
CA ASP A 160 3.53 34.06 7.73
C ASP A 160 3.80 34.94 6.50
N MET A 161 2.83 34.99 5.60
CA MET A 161 2.80 35.80 4.38
C MET A 161 1.87 37.03 4.54
N GLY A 162 1.60 37.46 5.78
CA GLY A 162 0.62 38.51 6.06
C GLY A 162 -0.84 38.03 6.05
N GLN A 163 -1.09 36.71 5.95
CA GLN A 163 -2.45 36.17 6.08
C GLN A 163 -3.07 36.39 7.46
N PHE A 164 -2.25 36.69 8.47
CA PHE A 164 -2.66 37.01 9.82
C PHE A 164 -2.75 38.52 10.07
N ALA A 165 -3.15 39.36 9.10
CA ALA A 165 -3.13 40.81 9.28
C ALA A 165 -4.20 41.37 10.26
N THR A 166 -5.26 40.61 10.56
CA THR A 166 -6.40 41.09 11.37
C THR A 166 -6.59 40.30 12.65
N ASN A 167 -6.89 41.00 13.75
CA ASN A 167 -7.30 40.36 15.01
C ASN A 167 -8.52 39.46 14.79
N SER A 168 -8.51 38.28 15.43
CA SER A 168 -9.57 37.29 15.27
C SER A 168 -10.03 36.70 16.60
N GLU A 169 -11.33 36.49 16.72
CA GLU A 169 -11.93 35.74 17.83
C GLU A 169 -11.61 34.25 17.70
N VAL A 170 -11.08 33.66 18.77
CA VAL A 170 -10.67 32.26 18.84
C VAL A 170 -11.24 31.61 20.11
N LEU A 171 -11.28 30.28 20.17
CA LEU A 171 -11.74 29.59 21.38
C LEU A 171 -10.75 29.81 22.53
N ALA A 172 -9.46 29.72 22.23
CA ALA A 172 -8.37 29.92 23.17
C ALA A 172 -7.10 30.42 22.46
N VAL A 173 -6.16 30.93 23.23
CA VAL A 173 -4.79 31.22 22.82
C VAL A 173 -3.85 30.45 23.74
N GLY A 174 -2.69 30.02 23.24
CA GLY A 174 -1.71 29.29 24.03
C GLY A 174 -1.23 30.08 25.24
N SER A 175 -0.94 29.37 26.32
CA SER A 175 -0.44 29.89 27.59
C SER A 175 0.96 30.52 27.51
N ALA A 176 1.72 30.24 26.43
CA ALA A 176 3.10 30.71 26.22
C ALA A 176 3.27 32.23 26.02
N GLY A 177 2.19 33.00 26.01
CA GLY A 177 2.25 34.45 25.88
C GLY A 177 0.91 35.15 26.12
N SER A 178 -0.03 34.52 26.83
CA SER A 178 -1.39 35.01 26.96
C SER A 178 -1.48 36.17 27.97
N LEU A 179 -2.11 37.27 27.56
CA LEU A 179 -2.45 38.41 28.41
C LEU A 179 -3.90 38.23 28.89
N VAL A 180 -4.08 38.01 30.19
CA VAL A 180 -5.35 37.70 30.85
C VAL A 180 -5.78 38.85 31.74
N ARG A 181 -7.05 39.27 31.62
CA ARG A 181 -7.62 40.31 32.46
C ARG A 181 -7.87 39.78 33.87
N ARG A 182 -7.46 40.55 34.89
CA ARG A 182 -7.49 40.11 36.29
C ARG A 182 -8.91 39.81 36.80
N ARG A 183 -9.89 40.62 36.42
CA ARG A 183 -11.30 40.41 36.80
C ARG A 183 -11.83 39.04 36.36
N GLU A 184 -11.54 38.62 35.14
CA GLU A 184 -11.95 37.35 34.55
C GLU A 184 -11.08 36.19 35.07
N TRP A 185 -9.83 36.45 35.46
CA TRP A 185 -9.03 35.48 36.21
C TRP A 185 -9.69 35.14 37.54
N ASP A 186 -10.04 36.14 38.34
CA ASP A 186 -10.60 35.95 39.69
C ASP A 186 -12.02 35.38 39.64
N SER A 187 -12.89 35.92 38.77
CA SER A 187 -14.29 35.49 38.69
C SER A 187 -14.48 34.08 38.14
N LEU A 188 -13.57 33.59 37.30
CA LEU A 188 -13.65 32.25 36.72
C LEU A 188 -12.75 31.24 37.43
N GLY A 189 -11.96 31.65 38.43
CA GLY A 189 -11.04 30.80 39.17
C GLY A 189 -9.80 30.37 38.37
N GLY A 190 -9.32 31.22 37.46
CA GLY A 190 -8.09 31.01 36.68
C GLY A 190 -8.03 29.68 35.92
N TYR A 191 -6.82 29.17 35.69
CA TYR A 191 -6.60 27.85 35.09
C TYR A 191 -7.05 26.70 36.01
N ASP A 192 -7.57 25.61 35.43
CA ASP A 192 -8.03 24.44 36.20
C ASP A 192 -6.84 23.58 36.65
N THR A 193 -6.57 23.57 37.96
CA THR A 193 -5.44 22.84 38.56
C THR A 193 -5.55 21.33 38.41
N ALA A 194 -6.76 20.78 38.20
CA ALA A 194 -6.97 19.34 38.00
C ALA A 194 -6.43 18.83 36.65
N LEU A 195 -6.08 19.72 35.71
CA LEU A 195 -5.43 19.31 34.47
C LEU A 195 -3.93 19.02 34.67
N GLY A 196 -3.29 19.60 35.68
CA GLY A 196 -1.84 19.54 35.87
C GLY A 196 -1.07 20.27 34.76
N LEU A 197 -1.08 19.72 33.54
CA LEU A 197 -0.34 20.23 32.38
C LEU A 197 -1.05 19.84 31.06
N LEU A 198 -1.02 20.75 30.09
CA LEU A 198 -1.72 20.67 28.80
C LEU A 198 -3.23 20.92 28.90
N ARG A 199 -3.73 21.73 27.96
CA ARG A 199 -5.16 22.05 27.75
C ARG A 199 -5.79 23.00 28.77
N GLU A 200 -4.98 23.55 29.66
CA GLU A 200 -5.37 24.65 30.54
C GLU A 200 -5.79 25.88 29.75
N ASP A 201 -5.07 26.15 28.64
CA ASP A 201 -5.35 27.20 27.66
C ASP A 201 -6.75 27.07 27.06
N VAL A 202 -7.06 25.90 26.51
CA VAL A 202 -8.33 25.59 25.85
C VAL A 202 -9.49 25.57 26.84
N ASP A 203 -9.29 25.02 28.04
CA ASP A 203 -10.32 25.00 29.07
C ASP A 203 -10.69 26.41 29.55
N TYR A 204 -9.69 27.22 29.89
CA TYR A 204 -9.91 28.58 30.37
C TYR A 204 -10.49 29.48 29.28
N GLY A 205 -9.97 29.42 28.04
CA GLY A 205 -10.53 30.17 26.91
C GLY A 205 -11.99 29.80 26.62
N TRP A 206 -12.37 28.53 26.78
CA TRP A 206 -13.78 28.11 26.68
C TRP A 206 -14.62 28.73 27.80
N ARG A 207 -14.16 28.68 29.06
CA ARG A 207 -14.87 29.28 30.21
C ARG A 207 -15.05 30.80 30.05
N VAL A 208 -14.01 31.50 29.58
CA VAL A 208 -14.05 32.95 29.30
C VAL A 208 -15.09 33.28 28.22
N ASN A 209 -15.03 32.61 27.07
CA ASN A 209 -16.02 32.78 26.00
C ASN A 209 -17.45 32.47 26.47
N ARG A 210 -17.61 31.48 27.36
CA ARG A 210 -18.90 31.11 27.92
C ARG A 210 -19.44 32.16 28.92
N ALA A 211 -18.55 32.86 29.62
CA ALA A 211 -18.89 33.96 30.52
C ALA A 211 -19.11 35.30 29.78
N GLY A 212 -19.00 35.33 28.46
CA GLY A 212 -19.19 36.52 27.62
C GLY A 212 -17.93 37.38 27.43
N GLY A 213 -16.78 36.96 27.97
CA GLY A 213 -15.49 37.58 27.68
C GLY A 213 -14.95 37.10 26.33
N LEU A 214 -14.36 38.01 25.54
CA LEU A 214 -13.78 37.64 24.24
C LEU A 214 -12.33 37.16 24.40
N VAL A 215 -12.00 36.08 23.69
CA VAL A 215 -10.62 35.64 23.51
C VAL A 215 -10.15 36.00 22.11
N LEU A 216 -9.10 36.81 22.02
CA LEU A 216 -8.59 37.37 20.76
C LEU A 216 -7.16 36.90 20.48
N CYS A 217 -6.91 36.42 19.27
CA CYS A 217 -5.56 36.36 18.72
C CYS A 217 -5.26 37.71 18.08
N ALA A 218 -4.16 38.34 18.49
CA ALA A 218 -3.69 39.65 18.02
C ALA A 218 -2.38 39.47 17.24
N PRO A 219 -2.42 39.23 15.93
CA PRO A 219 -1.23 38.76 15.23
C PRO A 219 -0.12 39.81 15.03
N SER A 220 -0.47 41.09 15.23
CA SER A 220 0.50 42.18 15.26
C SER A 220 1.46 42.07 16.44
N ALA A 221 1.06 41.37 17.52
CA ALA A 221 1.93 40.94 18.60
C ALA A 221 2.53 39.58 18.24
N ARG A 222 3.84 39.45 18.31
CA ARG A 222 4.59 38.27 17.85
C ARG A 222 5.45 37.71 18.97
N LEU A 223 5.59 36.39 18.97
CA LEU A 223 6.38 35.66 19.97
C LEU A 223 6.94 34.39 19.34
N ARG A 224 8.21 34.06 19.61
CA ARG A 224 8.81 32.78 19.21
C ARG A 224 8.61 31.75 20.32
N HIS A 225 8.27 30.51 19.98
CA HIS A 225 7.96 29.47 20.97
C HIS A 225 8.54 28.10 20.55
N ALA A 226 9.39 27.53 21.40
CA ALA A 226 10.08 26.26 21.10
C ALA A 226 9.19 25.03 21.25
N ARG A 227 8.13 25.12 22.07
CA ARG A 227 7.15 24.06 22.32
C ARG A 227 7.82 22.78 22.85
N GLY A 228 8.73 22.91 23.83
CA GLY A 228 9.60 21.83 24.31
C GLY A 228 8.90 20.50 24.62
N LEU A 229 7.68 20.55 25.17
CA LEU A 229 6.84 19.37 25.43
C LEU A 229 6.26 18.73 24.15
N THR A 230 5.85 19.55 23.18
CA THR A 230 5.24 19.07 21.94
C THR A 230 6.28 18.51 20.97
N THR A 231 7.47 19.14 20.93
CA THR A 231 8.65 18.65 20.19
C THR A 231 9.34 17.50 20.91
N ARG A 232 9.00 17.25 22.19
CA ARG A 232 9.56 16.21 23.07
C ARG A 232 11.03 16.42 23.41
N ALA A 233 11.48 17.67 23.35
CA ALA A 233 12.74 18.08 23.97
C ALA A 233 12.65 18.03 25.50
N ARG A 234 11.44 18.01 26.08
CA ARG A 234 11.15 17.92 27.52
C ARG A 234 10.16 16.78 27.84
N THR A 235 10.29 16.16 29.02
CA THR A 235 9.40 15.11 29.55
C THR A 235 8.21 15.69 30.34
N LEU A 236 7.21 14.86 30.64
CA LEU A 236 6.06 15.23 31.47
C LEU A 236 6.26 14.65 32.88
N ASP A 237 6.62 15.51 33.84
CA ASP A 237 7.04 15.09 35.18
C ASP A 237 6.11 15.59 36.31
N THR A 238 4.86 15.95 35.96
CA THR A 238 3.85 16.48 36.91
C THR A 238 3.05 15.38 37.61
N ALA A 239 2.67 15.59 38.88
CA ALA A 239 1.88 14.64 39.66
C ALA A 239 0.52 14.31 39.01
N GLY A 240 0.13 13.04 39.05
CA GLY A 240 -1.17 12.58 38.53
C GLY A 240 -1.27 12.51 37.00
N VAL A 241 -0.20 12.82 36.27
CA VAL A 241 -0.15 12.83 34.79
C VAL A 241 0.63 11.62 34.24
N ASP A 242 0.21 11.08 33.10
CA ASP A 242 0.95 10.00 32.41
C ASP A 242 2.22 10.59 31.76
N PRO A 243 3.40 9.98 31.94
CA PRO A 243 4.63 10.43 31.27
C PRO A 243 4.52 10.35 29.74
N ARG A 244 3.57 9.58 29.20
CA ARG A 244 3.30 9.49 27.77
C ARG A 244 2.49 10.70 27.29
N TYR A 245 3.17 11.71 26.76
CA TYR A 245 2.57 12.92 26.17
C TYR A 245 1.26 12.72 25.39
N ARG A 246 1.21 11.73 24.49
CA ARG A 246 0.00 11.49 23.67
C ARG A 246 -1.19 10.97 24.46
N ALA A 247 -0.96 10.16 25.49
CA ALA A 247 -2.04 9.62 26.30
C ALA A 247 -2.64 10.73 27.18
N THR A 248 -1.78 11.57 27.76
CA THR A 248 -2.16 12.76 28.54
C THR A 248 -2.88 13.80 27.68
N ASP A 249 -2.31 14.22 26.55
CA ASP A 249 -2.93 15.17 25.63
C ASP A 249 -4.31 14.70 25.15
N ARG A 250 -4.45 13.38 24.96
CA ARG A 250 -5.73 12.76 24.60
C ARG A 250 -6.72 12.77 25.77
N ALA A 251 -6.30 12.40 26.98
CA ALA A 251 -7.12 12.39 28.17
C ALA A 251 -7.65 13.80 28.50
N HIS A 252 -6.77 14.79 28.59
CA HIS A 252 -7.16 16.17 28.88
C HIS A 252 -8.01 16.76 27.75
N GLY A 253 -7.72 16.46 26.48
CA GLY A 253 -8.59 16.87 25.38
C GLY A 253 -10.03 16.33 25.49
N VAL A 254 -10.19 15.05 25.84
CA VAL A 254 -11.52 14.43 26.06
C VAL A 254 -12.20 15.03 27.30
N ARG A 255 -11.47 15.19 28.40
CA ARG A 255 -11.95 15.79 29.65
C ARG A 255 -12.44 17.22 29.42
N THR A 256 -11.63 18.08 28.81
CA THR A 256 -11.99 19.48 28.51
C THR A 256 -13.24 19.58 27.65
N PHE A 257 -13.41 18.68 26.66
CA PHE A 257 -14.65 18.65 25.87
C PHE A 257 -15.87 18.25 26.71
N LEU A 258 -15.79 17.14 27.46
CA LEU A 258 -16.93 16.62 28.24
C LEU A 258 -17.32 17.55 29.41
N ALA A 259 -16.34 18.18 30.05
CA ALA A 259 -16.55 19.11 31.16
C ALA A 259 -17.23 20.41 30.74
N ASN A 260 -16.99 20.89 29.50
CA ASN A 260 -17.52 22.17 29.01
C ASN A 260 -18.73 22.04 28.06
N CYS A 261 -19.01 20.86 27.51
CA CYS A 261 -20.12 20.67 26.57
C CYS A 261 -21.51 20.69 27.25
N SER A 262 -22.55 20.95 26.45
CA SER A 262 -23.94 20.92 26.92
C SER A 262 -24.36 19.51 27.35
N SER A 263 -25.37 19.40 28.22
CA SER A 263 -25.90 18.11 28.70
C SER A 263 -26.23 17.10 27.58
N PRO A 264 -26.90 17.45 26.46
CA PRO A 264 -27.12 16.49 25.37
C PRO A 264 -25.81 16.08 24.68
N ALA A 265 -24.89 17.03 24.44
CA ALA A 265 -23.59 16.72 23.84
C ALA A 265 -22.71 15.85 24.75
N PHE A 266 -22.88 15.96 26.07
CA PHE A 266 -22.23 15.12 27.06
C PHE A 266 -22.72 13.68 26.98
N VAL A 267 -24.03 13.43 26.99
CA VAL A 267 -24.61 12.08 26.89
C VAL A 267 -24.21 11.42 25.56
N LEU A 268 -24.36 12.15 24.45
CA LEU A 268 -23.88 11.69 23.13
C LEU A 268 -22.36 11.45 23.12
N GLY A 269 -21.58 12.28 23.80
CA GLY A 269 -20.13 12.15 23.92
C GLY A 269 -19.72 10.89 24.68
N LEU A 270 -20.43 10.56 25.77
CA LEU A 270 -20.17 9.39 26.62
C LEU A 270 -20.30 8.09 25.84
N LEU A 271 -21.27 8.01 24.92
CA LEU A 271 -21.45 6.86 24.02
C LEU A 271 -20.50 6.90 22.81
N ARG A 272 -20.33 8.09 22.19
CA ARG A 272 -19.63 8.23 20.90
C ARG A 272 -18.11 8.15 21.01
N LEU A 273 -17.51 8.69 22.08
CA LEU A 273 -16.05 8.78 22.21
C LEU A 273 -15.37 7.42 22.40
N PRO A 274 -15.95 6.45 23.17
CA PRO A 274 -15.44 5.08 23.21
C PRO A 274 -15.39 4.39 21.86
N VAL A 275 -16.50 4.42 21.12
CA VAL A 275 -16.58 3.84 19.77
C VAL A 275 -15.53 4.47 18.85
N LEU A 276 -15.41 5.80 18.87
CA LEU A 276 -14.44 6.51 18.05
C LEU A 276 -12.98 6.21 18.44
N ALA A 277 -12.70 6.02 19.74
CA ALA A 277 -11.36 5.66 20.20
C ALA A 277 -10.96 4.25 19.73
N VAL A 278 -11.86 3.27 19.81
CA VAL A 278 -11.63 1.91 19.30
C VAL A 278 -11.40 1.94 17.79
N LEU A 279 -12.25 2.62 17.02
CA LEU A 279 -12.09 2.73 15.57
C LEU A 279 -10.76 3.41 15.18
N ARG A 280 -10.35 4.45 15.92
CA ARG A 280 -9.05 5.12 15.70
C ARG A 280 -7.87 4.25 16.10
N ALA A 281 -7.98 3.51 17.19
CA ALA A 281 -6.96 2.56 17.63
C ALA A 281 -6.78 1.45 16.58
N LEU A 282 -7.86 0.88 16.07
CA LEU A 282 -7.84 -0.07 14.94
C LEU A 282 -7.19 0.56 13.70
N GLY A 283 -7.59 1.78 13.32
CA GLY A 283 -6.96 2.50 12.21
C GLY A 283 -5.45 2.72 12.41
N PHE A 284 -5.01 3.02 13.64
CA PHE A 284 -3.60 3.12 13.96
C PHE A 284 -2.89 1.77 13.94
N LEU A 285 -3.52 0.69 14.38
CA LEU A 285 -2.99 -0.68 14.33
C LEU A 285 -2.83 -1.16 12.88
N LEU A 286 -3.80 -0.88 12.00
CA LEU A 286 -3.71 -1.15 10.56
C LEU A 286 -2.49 -0.46 9.92
N VAL A 287 -2.08 0.70 10.43
CA VAL A 287 -0.89 1.44 9.98
C VAL A 287 0.32 1.19 10.90
N ARG A 288 0.27 0.16 11.76
CA ARG A 288 1.32 -0.26 12.73
C ARG A 288 1.81 0.84 13.67
N ARG A 289 0.96 1.81 14.00
CA ARG A 289 1.23 2.85 15.00
C ARG A 289 0.76 2.40 16.38
N THR A 290 1.32 1.30 16.87
CA THR A 290 0.93 0.66 18.16
C THR A 290 0.95 1.63 19.33
N ARG A 291 1.98 2.46 19.45
CA ARG A 291 2.06 3.50 20.49
C ARG A 291 0.95 4.55 20.39
N ALA A 292 0.49 4.88 19.19
CA ALA A 292 -0.63 5.82 19.00
C ALA A 292 -1.97 5.15 19.31
N ALA A 293 -2.15 3.90 18.91
CA ALA A 293 -3.34 3.11 19.26
C ALA A 293 -3.46 2.96 20.79
N GLY A 294 -2.36 2.57 21.44
CA GLY A 294 -2.29 2.44 22.90
C GLY A 294 -2.56 3.77 23.61
N ALA A 295 -2.00 4.89 23.12
CA ALA A 295 -2.28 6.22 23.68
C ALA A 295 -3.74 6.64 23.53
N GLU A 296 -4.40 6.26 22.43
CA GLU A 296 -5.79 6.63 22.17
C GLU A 296 -6.75 5.92 23.13
N LEU A 297 -6.50 4.63 23.40
CA LEU A 297 -7.26 3.85 24.37
C LEU A 297 -6.93 4.28 25.80
N ALA A 298 -5.65 4.42 26.15
CA ALA A 298 -5.20 4.83 27.48
C ALA A 298 -5.73 6.21 27.88
N GLY A 299 -5.78 7.17 26.94
CA GLY A 299 -6.31 8.49 27.19
C GLY A 299 -7.81 8.48 27.50
N LEU A 300 -8.58 7.64 26.80
CA LEU A 300 -10.02 7.50 27.05
C LEU A 300 -10.30 6.76 28.36
N THR A 301 -9.62 5.64 28.61
CA THR A 301 -9.80 4.84 29.84
C THR A 301 -9.45 5.65 31.08
N ARG A 302 -8.53 6.61 31.00
CA ARG A 302 -8.22 7.50 32.12
C ARG A 302 -9.36 8.46 32.49
N VAL A 303 -10.15 8.90 31.50
CA VAL A 303 -11.28 9.84 31.73
C VAL A 303 -12.57 9.09 32.08
N LEU A 304 -12.85 7.98 31.39
CA LEU A 304 -14.12 7.25 31.49
C LEU A 304 -14.02 5.91 32.25
N GLY A 305 -12.82 5.51 32.67
CA GLY A 305 -12.61 4.30 33.49
C GLY A 305 -13.01 4.51 34.95
N SER A 306 -12.88 3.45 35.74
CA SER A 306 -13.37 3.40 37.12
C SER A 306 -12.59 4.34 38.07
N GLY A 307 -13.34 5.14 38.83
CA GLY A 307 -12.90 5.88 40.02
C GLY A 307 -12.52 7.35 39.78
N PRO A 308 -11.24 7.73 39.88
CA PRO A 308 -10.80 9.12 40.04
C PRO A 308 -11.07 10.01 38.82
N GLY A 309 -10.89 9.50 37.59
CA GLY A 309 -11.12 10.29 36.38
C GLY A 309 -12.58 10.66 36.16
N LEU A 310 -13.51 9.75 36.48
CA LEU A 310 -14.95 9.99 36.39
C LEU A 310 -15.42 10.97 37.48
N ALA A 311 -14.92 10.82 38.71
CA ALA A 311 -15.21 11.73 39.82
C ALA A 311 -14.73 13.15 39.51
N ASP A 312 -13.49 13.27 39.05
CA ASP A 312 -12.87 14.53 38.64
C ASP A 312 -13.62 15.18 37.45
N LEU A 313 -14.14 14.39 36.50
CA LEU A 313 -14.99 14.90 35.41
C LEU A 313 -16.36 15.37 35.93
N ALA A 314 -16.97 14.61 36.85
CA ALA A 314 -18.25 14.95 37.45
C ALA A 314 -18.15 16.25 38.27
N ASP A 315 -17.07 16.43 39.02
CA ASP A 315 -16.82 17.63 39.81
C ASP A 315 -16.55 18.84 38.94
N ALA A 316 -15.75 18.68 37.88
CA ALA A 316 -15.57 19.73 36.88
C ALA A 316 -16.91 20.16 36.25
N ARG A 317 -17.80 19.22 35.91
CA ARG A 317 -19.14 19.55 35.42
C ARG A 317 -20.01 20.22 36.48
N ARG A 318 -19.99 19.76 37.73
CA ARG A 318 -20.75 20.35 38.84
C ARG A 318 -20.39 21.82 39.01
N ARG A 319 -19.08 22.14 39.13
CA ARG A 319 -18.56 23.51 39.23
C ARG A 319 -18.95 24.41 38.06
N ARG A 320 -19.18 23.82 36.88
CA ARG A 320 -19.49 24.54 35.62
C ARG A 320 -20.98 24.52 35.26
N SER A 321 -21.83 23.87 36.05
CA SER A 321 -23.26 23.69 35.79
C SER A 321 -24.14 24.77 36.45
N THR A 322 -23.63 25.45 37.48
CA THR A 322 -24.26 26.57 38.16
C THR A 322 -24.23 27.82 37.28
N GLY A 323 -25.33 28.11 36.57
CA GLY A 323 -25.47 29.26 35.66
C GLY A 323 -25.92 28.92 34.23
N ALA A 324 -26.54 27.76 34.03
CA ALA A 324 -26.94 27.25 32.72
C ALA A 324 -28.08 28.05 32.06
N THR A 325 -27.74 29.11 31.32
CA THR A 325 -28.45 29.43 30.07
C THR A 325 -27.62 28.89 28.89
N ALA A 326 -28.30 28.40 27.86
CA ALA A 326 -27.73 27.62 26.76
C ALA A 326 -26.45 28.24 26.16
N LEU A 327 -25.52 27.39 25.67
CA LEU A 327 -24.35 27.80 24.88
C LEU A 327 -24.78 28.88 23.88
N PRO A 328 -24.27 30.13 23.96
CA PRO A 328 -24.55 31.14 22.96
C PRO A 328 -24.28 30.53 21.58
N ARG A 329 -25.20 30.71 20.60
CA ARG A 329 -25.00 30.20 19.22
C ARG A 329 -23.62 30.62 18.65
N GLU A 330 -23.08 31.72 19.17
CA GLU A 330 -21.79 32.32 18.85
C GLU A 330 -20.59 31.40 19.21
N LEU A 331 -20.68 30.61 20.29
CA LEU A 331 -19.61 29.70 20.73
C LEU A 331 -19.48 28.45 19.83
N ARG A 332 -20.55 28.05 19.12
CA ARG A 332 -20.48 26.95 18.13
C ARG A 332 -19.60 27.30 16.92
N GLY A 333 -19.47 28.59 16.60
CA GLY A 333 -18.60 29.05 15.50
C GLY A 333 -17.11 28.96 15.85
N LEU A 334 -16.76 28.97 17.14
CA LEU A 334 -15.37 28.87 17.62
C LEU A 334 -14.86 27.42 17.71
N LEU A 335 -15.76 26.43 17.76
CA LEU A 335 -15.43 25.00 17.75
C LEU A 335 -15.19 24.50 16.32
N THR A 336 -14.25 23.56 16.17
CA THR A 336 -13.95 23.00 14.85
C THR A 336 -15.05 22.01 14.43
N SER A 337 -15.76 22.33 13.35
CA SER A 337 -16.81 21.46 12.80
C SER A 337 -16.24 20.18 12.15
N ARG A 338 -17.11 19.17 11.98
CA ARG A 338 -16.74 17.91 11.31
C ARG A 338 -16.29 18.14 9.85
N THR A 339 -16.95 19.06 9.15
CA THR A 339 -16.63 19.41 7.77
C THR A 339 -15.29 20.14 7.68
N THR A 340 -15.01 21.06 8.61
CA THR A 340 -13.71 21.73 8.70
C THR A 340 -12.59 20.73 8.95
N ARG A 341 -12.79 19.76 9.85
CA ARG A 341 -11.82 18.69 10.12
C ARG A 341 -11.55 17.82 8.90
N LEU A 342 -12.59 17.36 8.21
CA LEU A 342 -12.45 16.58 6.98
C LEU A 342 -11.71 17.39 5.91
N ARG A 343 -12.09 18.65 5.71
CA ARG A 343 -11.44 19.56 4.76
C ARG A 343 -9.96 19.77 5.09
N ASN A 344 -9.60 19.98 6.36
CA ASN A 344 -8.21 20.15 6.77
C ASN A 344 -7.40 18.85 6.57
N ALA A 345 -8.00 17.69 6.84
CA ALA A 345 -7.37 16.40 6.56
C ALA A 345 -7.13 16.17 5.06
N VAL A 346 -8.12 16.49 4.23
CA VAL A 346 -8.00 16.43 2.76
C VAL A 346 -6.92 17.41 2.28
N ARG A 347 -6.90 18.65 2.78
CA ARG A 347 -5.87 19.65 2.45
C ARG A 347 -4.47 19.18 2.86
N GLY A 348 -4.31 18.59 4.05
CA GLY A 348 -3.05 17.98 4.50
C GLY A 348 -2.61 16.79 3.65
N GLY A 349 -3.56 15.98 3.17
CA GLY A 349 -3.31 14.93 2.19
C GLY A 349 -2.81 15.50 0.87
N LEU A 350 -3.52 16.50 0.34
CA LEU A 350 -3.18 17.20 -0.91
C LEU A 350 -1.79 17.84 -0.84
N THR A 351 -1.46 18.56 0.25
CA THR A 351 -0.14 19.16 0.43
C THR A 351 0.96 18.10 0.49
N SER A 352 0.71 16.94 1.12
CA SER A 352 1.68 15.84 1.12
C SER A 352 1.94 15.25 -0.26
N LEU A 353 0.90 15.17 -1.11
CA LEU A 353 1.01 14.69 -2.50
C LEU A 353 1.78 15.68 -3.37
N VAL A 354 1.45 16.98 -3.28
CA VAL A 354 2.13 18.06 -4.00
C VAL A 354 3.60 18.14 -3.60
N ARG A 355 3.90 18.04 -2.30
CA ARG A 355 5.27 18.02 -1.78
C ARG A 355 6.06 16.81 -2.28
N GLY A 356 5.44 15.62 -2.29
CA GLY A 356 6.04 14.42 -2.87
C GLY A 356 6.35 14.58 -4.36
N ARG A 357 5.48 15.26 -5.10
CA ARG A 357 5.68 15.59 -6.53
C ARG A 357 6.80 16.59 -6.76
N LEU A 358 6.80 17.72 -6.06
CA LEU A 358 7.84 18.72 -6.15
C LEU A 358 9.20 18.11 -5.82
N ARG A 359 9.32 17.33 -4.74
CA ARG A 359 10.58 16.64 -4.38
C ARG A 359 11.09 15.73 -5.50
N GLU A 360 10.21 14.94 -6.13
CA GLU A 360 10.61 14.07 -7.24
C GLU A 360 10.98 14.86 -8.51
N GLU A 361 10.32 15.98 -8.80
CA GLU A 361 10.67 16.84 -9.95
C GLU A 361 11.98 17.61 -9.71
N LEU A 362 12.21 18.05 -8.48
CA LEU A 362 13.46 18.65 -8.02
C LEU A 362 14.63 17.65 -8.07
N ASP A 363 14.42 16.40 -7.65
CA ASP A 363 15.40 15.31 -7.81
C ASP A 363 15.75 15.07 -9.30
N LEU A 364 14.86 15.44 -10.24
CA LEU A 364 15.08 15.40 -11.70
C LEU A 364 15.65 16.71 -12.27
N GLY A 365 15.98 17.68 -11.40
CA GLY A 365 16.49 19.00 -11.77
C GLY A 365 15.46 19.88 -12.49
N ARG A 366 14.16 19.73 -12.21
CA ARG A 366 13.10 20.58 -12.76
C ARG A 366 12.34 21.29 -11.65
N LEU A 367 12.10 22.58 -11.83
CA LEU A 367 10.99 23.27 -11.20
C LEU A 367 9.87 23.38 -12.24
N PRO A 368 8.63 22.97 -11.93
CA PRO A 368 7.53 23.18 -12.86
C PRO A 368 7.27 24.69 -13.05
N GLU A 369 6.92 25.11 -14.27
CA GLU A 369 6.79 26.53 -14.66
C GLU A 369 5.91 27.36 -13.73
N TRP A 370 4.84 26.77 -13.21
CA TRP A 370 3.93 27.43 -12.28
C TRP A 370 4.57 27.65 -10.89
N ALA A 371 5.51 26.81 -10.47
CA ALA A 371 6.30 27.00 -9.25
C ALA A 371 7.41 28.05 -9.46
N GLU A 372 7.99 28.12 -10.67
CA GLU A 372 8.91 29.20 -11.05
C GLU A 372 8.21 30.57 -11.08
N GLN A 373 7.00 30.64 -11.65
CA GLN A 373 6.18 31.86 -11.68
C GLN A 373 5.78 32.31 -10.27
N GLY A 374 5.48 31.38 -9.37
CA GLY A 374 5.19 31.67 -7.96
C GLY A 374 6.41 32.11 -7.15
N SER A 375 7.61 31.63 -7.50
CA SER A 375 8.87 31.97 -6.80
C SER A 375 9.35 33.39 -7.07
N ARG A 376 9.02 33.95 -8.25
CA ARG A 376 9.46 35.31 -8.64
C ARG A 376 8.75 36.44 -7.88
N ALA A 377 7.57 36.18 -7.30
CA ALA A 377 6.78 37.23 -6.65
C ALA A 377 7.27 37.61 -5.23
N GLY A 378 8.15 36.81 -4.61
CA GLY A 378 8.60 37.04 -3.22
C GLY A 378 10.04 37.55 -3.06
N ALA A 379 10.87 37.52 -4.11
CA ALA A 379 12.30 37.83 -3.99
C ALA A 379 12.62 39.34 -4.06
N ASP A 380 11.67 40.20 -4.48
CA ASP A 380 11.88 41.65 -4.58
C ASP A 380 11.49 42.43 -3.30
N GLU A 381 10.95 41.78 -2.26
CA GLU A 381 10.56 42.46 -1.00
C GLU A 381 11.66 42.46 0.08
N ASP A 382 12.74 41.68 -0.06
CA ASP A 382 13.80 41.57 0.96
C ASP A 382 14.82 42.72 0.97
N ALA A 383 14.58 43.83 0.26
CA ALA A 383 15.45 45.02 0.27
C ALA A 383 14.90 46.21 1.06
N GLY A 384 13.72 46.11 1.68
CA GLY A 384 13.11 47.23 2.42
C GLY A 384 12.67 46.81 3.81
N THR A 385 13.27 47.41 4.85
CA THR A 385 12.68 47.47 6.19
C THR A 385 11.17 47.73 6.07
N HIS A 386 10.33 46.78 6.49
CA HIS A 386 8.87 46.92 6.48
C HIS A 386 8.43 48.13 7.31
N ARG A 387 8.39 49.32 6.70
CA ARG A 387 7.58 50.43 7.20
C ARG A 387 6.12 50.07 6.95
N ARG A 388 5.44 49.62 8.00
CA ARG A 388 3.98 49.46 8.03
C ARG A 388 3.32 50.81 7.73
N ALA A 389 2.39 50.82 6.78
CA ALA A 389 1.50 51.95 6.59
C ALA A 389 0.56 52.06 7.81
N VAL A 390 0.67 53.17 8.55
CA VAL A 390 -0.26 53.54 9.62
C VAL A 390 -0.95 54.82 9.16
N GLY A 391 -2.22 54.71 8.76
CA GLY A 391 -3.03 55.82 8.28
C GLY A 391 -4.41 55.37 7.79
N PRO A 392 -5.37 56.29 7.61
CA PRO A 392 -6.73 55.99 7.13
C PRO A 392 -6.75 55.34 5.73
N GLU A 393 -5.64 55.38 5.00
CA GLU A 393 -5.45 54.75 3.69
C GLU A 393 -5.17 53.24 3.77
N ALA A 394 -4.93 52.70 4.96
CA ALA A 394 -4.82 51.25 5.22
C ALA A 394 -6.19 50.56 5.39
N LEU A 395 -7.30 51.30 5.28
CA LEU A 395 -8.64 50.74 5.32
C LEU A 395 -9.00 50.11 3.96
N PRO A 396 -9.43 48.83 3.91
CA PRO A 396 -9.79 48.19 2.66
C PRO A 396 -11.00 48.89 2.04
N ALA A 397 -10.98 49.06 0.71
CA ALA A 397 -12.12 49.50 -0.09
C ALA A 397 -13.32 48.54 0.16
N GLY A 398 -14.26 48.98 1.00
CA GLY A 398 -15.31 48.11 1.55
C GLY A 398 -15.78 48.46 2.96
N ALA A 399 -15.37 49.60 3.52
CA ALA A 399 -15.88 50.15 4.77
C ALA A 399 -17.31 50.73 4.61
N ALA A 400 -18.27 49.89 4.22
CA ALA A 400 -19.69 50.18 4.36
C ALA A 400 -20.47 48.87 4.56
N LEU A 401 -21.01 48.72 5.78
CA LEU A 401 -22.19 47.91 6.11
C LEU A 401 -22.22 46.44 5.66
N ARG A 402 -21.45 45.60 6.37
CA ARG A 402 -21.97 44.33 6.93
C ARG A 402 -20.95 43.74 7.91
N ARG A 403 -21.29 43.68 9.21
CA ARG A 403 -20.60 42.82 10.19
C ARG A 403 -20.77 41.35 9.75
N ARG A 404 -19.88 40.85 8.88
CA ARG A 404 -19.72 39.41 8.69
C ARG A 404 -19.02 38.88 9.95
N ARG A 405 -19.84 38.41 10.90
CA ARG A 405 -19.40 37.64 12.09
C ARG A 405 -18.54 36.47 11.61
N ALA A 406 -17.23 36.62 11.69
CA ALA A 406 -16.31 35.57 11.30
C ALA A 406 -15.90 34.78 12.55
N ALA A 407 -16.82 33.96 13.04
CA ALA A 407 -16.57 33.04 14.14
C ALA A 407 -15.77 31.82 13.62
N GLY A 408 -14.65 31.53 14.28
CA GLY A 408 -13.82 30.33 14.05
C GLY A 408 -12.41 30.65 13.57
N LEU A 409 -11.46 29.70 13.79
CA LEU A 409 -10.09 29.72 13.27
C LEU A 409 -10.11 30.21 11.80
N ARG A 410 -9.74 31.49 11.58
CA ARG A 410 -9.78 32.10 10.25
C ARG A 410 -8.73 31.45 9.35
N ARG A 411 -9.08 31.42 8.07
CA ARG A 411 -8.42 30.63 7.02
C ARG A 411 -6.96 31.06 6.86
N PRO A 412 -6.00 30.13 6.97
CA PRO A 412 -4.68 30.38 6.45
C PRO A 412 -4.68 30.39 4.91
N GLY A 413 -3.89 31.32 4.36
CA GLY A 413 -3.77 31.63 2.93
C GLY A 413 -3.43 30.43 2.03
N GLU A 414 -3.65 30.58 0.73
CA GLU A 414 -3.49 29.53 -0.29
C GLU A 414 -2.04 29.30 -0.76
N SER A 415 -1.03 29.48 0.11
CA SER A 415 0.38 29.29 -0.24
C SER A 415 0.99 28.15 0.58
N LEU A 416 1.69 27.22 -0.10
CA LEU A 416 2.51 26.20 0.52
C LEU A 416 3.98 26.56 0.30
N ALA A 417 4.71 26.75 1.39
CA ALA A 417 6.16 26.82 1.34
C ALA A 417 6.74 25.42 1.20
N VAL A 418 7.65 25.22 0.25
CA VAL A 418 8.44 23.99 0.15
C VAL A 418 9.91 24.38 0.23
N ALA A 419 10.53 24.06 1.37
CA ALA A 419 11.98 24.13 1.51
C ALA A 419 12.62 23.20 0.47
N LEU A 420 13.48 23.78 -0.38
CA LEU A 420 14.33 22.99 -1.27
C LEU A 420 15.45 22.39 -0.43
N PRO A 421 15.71 21.07 -0.49
CA PRO A 421 16.88 20.52 0.16
C PRO A 421 18.14 21.16 -0.45
N GLY A 422 19.01 21.70 0.39
CA GLY A 422 20.35 22.14 0.00
C GLY A 422 21.15 21.03 -0.68
N PRO A 423 22.24 21.35 -1.39
CA PRO A 423 23.03 20.38 -2.14
C PRO A 423 23.45 19.21 -1.25
N ARG A 424 23.10 17.97 -1.66
CA ARG A 424 23.59 16.75 -1.02
C ARG A 424 25.10 16.70 -1.17
N ALA A 425 25.83 16.82 -0.07
CA ALA A 425 27.25 16.49 -0.04
C ALA A 425 27.45 15.02 -0.52
N PRO A 426 28.46 14.74 -1.35
CA PRO A 426 28.76 13.38 -1.78
C PRO A 426 29.04 12.47 -0.57
N ALA A 427 28.67 11.19 -0.69
CA ALA A 427 28.68 10.20 0.40
C ALA A 427 30.08 9.89 0.97
N ASP A 428 31.13 10.45 0.38
CA ASP A 428 32.54 10.19 0.68
C ASP A 428 33.24 11.43 1.29
N ALA A 429 32.51 12.51 1.60
CA ALA A 429 33.08 13.66 2.32
C ALA A 429 33.08 13.37 3.83
N GLU A 430 34.27 13.29 4.42
CA GLU A 430 34.43 13.34 5.88
C GLU A 430 33.75 14.60 6.44
N PRO A 431 33.09 14.50 7.62
CA PRO A 431 32.54 15.68 8.27
C PRO A 431 33.69 16.67 8.53
N PRO A 432 33.53 17.97 8.21
CA PRO A 432 34.57 18.94 8.48
C PRO A 432 34.81 18.99 9.99
N THR A 433 36.04 18.71 10.39
CA THR A 433 36.52 18.92 11.76
C THR A 433 36.62 20.42 11.99
N GLU A 434 35.50 21.08 12.31
CA GLU A 434 35.53 22.48 12.71
C GLU A 434 36.16 22.59 14.11
N ALA A 435 37.40 23.07 14.12
CA ALA A 435 38.03 23.61 15.31
C ALA A 435 37.18 24.80 15.80
N VAL A 436 36.65 24.67 17.02
CA VAL A 436 35.89 25.73 17.70
C VAL A 436 36.85 26.87 18.03
N ALA A 437 36.84 27.92 17.21
CA ALA A 437 37.45 29.20 17.56
C ALA A 437 36.49 30.00 18.47
N PRO A 438 37.01 30.77 19.45
CA PRO A 438 36.18 31.53 20.38
C PRO A 438 35.48 32.70 19.65
N ILE A 439 34.15 32.68 19.65
CA ILE A 439 33.28 33.69 19.05
C ILE A 439 33.23 34.93 19.96
N ARG A 440 33.47 36.12 19.40
CA ARG A 440 33.28 37.41 20.11
C ARG A 440 31.81 37.86 20.03
N PRO A 441 31.27 38.58 21.04
CA PRO A 441 29.83 38.82 21.19
C PRO A 441 29.19 39.90 20.29
N SER A 442 29.80 40.31 19.19
CA SER A 442 29.35 41.51 18.44
C SER A 442 29.12 41.35 16.94
N ASP A 443 29.28 40.15 16.36
CA ASP A 443 28.95 39.95 14.95
C ASP A 443 27.53 39.38 14.77
N PRO A 444 26.67 39.99 13.92
CA PRO A 444 25.43 39.37 13.51
C PRO A 444 25.77 38.05 12.84
N ARG A 445 25.17 36.94 13.29
CA ARG A 445 25.28 35.66 12.57
C ARG A 445 24.87 35.89 11.11
N PRO A 446 25.72 35.63 10.11
CA PRO A 446 25.25 35.57 8.74
C PRO A 446 24.17 34.50 8.68
N ALA A 447 23.02 34.83 8.09
CA ALA A 447 21.99 33.84 7.79
C ALA A 447 22.65 32.70 7.00
N PRO A 448 22.33 31.42 7.28
CA PRO A 448 22.95 30.32 6.56
C PRO A 448 22.72 30.48 5.06
N ASP A 449 23.77 30.80 4.32
CA ASP A 449 23.80 30.75 2.87
C ASP A 449 23.47 29.31 2.43
N GLY A 450 22.26 29.06 1.94
CA GLY A 450 22.00 27.80 1.23
C GLY A 450 20.59 27.24 1.11
N GLU A 451 19.57 27.75 1.80
CA GLU A 451 18.20 27.21 1.66
C GLU A 451 17.25 28.17 0.92
N ARG A 452 17.30 28.11 -0.42
CA ARG A 452 16.34 28.81 -1.28
C ARG A 452 14.95 28.17 -1.09
N VAL A 453 14.02 28.87 -0.47
CA VAL A 453 12.62 28.42 -0.29
C VAL A 453 11.82 28.74 -1.57
N VAL A 454 11.10 27.77 -2.11
CA VAL A 454 10.25 27.95 -3.31
C VAL A 454 8.80 28.11 -2.87
N TYR A 455 8.18 29.19 -3.33
CA TYR A 455 6.79 29.54 -3.03
C TYR A 455 5.84 28.95 -4.07
N VAL A 456 4.92 28.10 -3.62
CA VAL A 456 3.96 27.38 -4.46
C VAL A 456 2.53 27.78 -4.06
N PRO A 457 1.83 28.62 -4.85
CA PRO A 457 0.40 28.86 -4.64
C PRO A 457 -0.41 27.61 -4.98
N ILE A 458 -1.14 27.08 -4.00
CA ILE A 458 -1.99 25.88 -4.12
C ILE A 458 -3.44 26.34 -4.21
N THR A 459 -3.89 26.72 -5.41
CA THR A 459 -5.32 26.85 -5.69
C THR A 459 -5.96 25.46 -5.79
N PRO A 460 -7.09 25.18 -5.11
CA PRO A 460 -7.71 23.85 -5.07
C PRO A 460 -8.12 23.35 -6.46
N GLY A 461 -8.59 24.24 -7.34
CA GLY A 461 -8.95 23.88 -8.71
C GLY A 461 -7.75 23.41 -9.55
N ARG A 462 -6.58 24.03 -9.37
CA ARG A 462 -5.37 23.66 -10.10
C ARG A 462 -4.77 22.35 -9.57
N VAL A 463 -4.83 22.10 -8.26
CA VAL A 463 -4.37 20.83 -7.68
C VAL A 463 -5.29 19.67 -8.03
N ALA A 464 -6.61 19.90 -8.04
CA ALA A 464 -7.56 18.91 -8.55
C ALA A 464 -7.26 18.57 -10.02
N ARG A 465 -7.06 19.58 -10.88
CA ARG A 465 -6.65 19.36 -12.28
C ARG A 465 -5.35 18.58 -12.40
N GLU A 466 -4.33 18.91 -11.60
CA GLU A 466 -3.02 18.24 -11.60
C GLU A 466 -3.03 16.81 -11.04
N LEU A 467 -3.99 16.50 -10.16
CA LEU A 467 -4.27 15.14 -9.68
C LEU A 467 -5.05 14.33 -10.72
N LEU A 468 -6.05 14.94 -11.35
CA LEU A 468 -6.84 14.34 -12.42
C LEU A 468 -6.00 14.06 -13.68
N LEU A 469 -5.02 14.91 -13.95
CA LEU A 469 -4.05 14.76 -15.04
C LEU A 469 -2.75 14.09 -14.59
N ALA A 470 -2.72 13.46 -13.41
CA ALA A 470 -1.54 12.76 -12.95
C ALA A 470 -1.26 11.55 -13.87
N PRO A 471 -0.03 11.38 -14.41
CA PRO A 471 0.31 10.27 -15.29
C PRO A 471 -0.09 8.86 -14.78
N PRO A 472 0.10 8.49 -13.49
CA PRO A 472 -0.36 7.18 -13.02
C PRO A 472 -1.89 7.04 -12.99
N LEU A 473 -2.64 8.13 -12.76
CA LEU A 473 -4.10 8.10 -12.80
C LEU A 473 -4.59 7.93 -14.24
N LEU A 474 -4.05 8.74 -15.16
CA LEU A 474 -4.36 8.62 -16.59
C LEU A 474 -4.01 7.24 -17.15
N LEU A 475 -2.88 6.67 -16.71
CA LEU A 475 -2.50 5.29 -17.05
C LEU A 475 -3.57 4.29 -16.60
N VAL A 476 -3.94 4.32 -15.32
CA VAL A 476 -4.92 3.38 -14.76
C VAL A 476 -6.29 3.57 -15.42
N VAL A 477 -6.79 4.81 -15.52
CA VAL A 477 -8.09 5.10 -16.14
C VAL A 477 -8.10 4.68 -17.61
N GLY A 478 -7.04 5.01 -18.37
CA GLY A 478 -6.91 4.65 -19.79
C GLY A 478 -6.85 3.14 -20.00
N LEU A 479 -6.03 2.42 -19.23
CA LEU A 479 -5.94 0.95 -19.32
C LEU A 479 -7.23 0.26 -18.83
N THR A 480 -7.91 0.81 -17.82
CA THR A 480 -9.23 0.29 -17.41
C THR A 480 -10.25 0.45 -18.53
N LEU A 481 -10.28 1.60 -19.20
CA LEU A 481 -11.16 1.81 -20.35
C LEU A 481 -10.85 0.81 -21.48
N VAL A 482 -9.57 0.65 -21.83
CA VAL A 482 -9.14 -0.35 -22.83
C VAL A 482 -9.55 -1.75 -22.40
N SER A 483 -9.35 -2.12 -21.13
CA SER A 483 -9.69 -3.45 -20.62
C SER A 483 -11.20 -3.73 -20.69
N VAL A 484 -12.02 -2.78 -20.25
CA VAL A 484 -13.50 -2.89 -20.32
C VAL A 484 -13.98 -2.97 -21.76
N LEU A 485 -13.43 -2.16 -22.67
CA LEU A 485 -13.77 -2.21 -24.10
C LEU A 485 -13.36 -3.54 -24.73
N THR A 486 -12.18 -4.06 -24.39
CA THR A 486 -11.65 -5.34 -24.87
C THR A 486 -12.50 -6.51 -24.38
N GLN A 487 -13.03 -6.42 -23.15
CA GLN A 487 -13.78 -7.48 -22.49
C GLN A 487 -15.30 -7.23 -22.46
N ARG A 488 -15.81 -6.33 -23.30
CA ARG A 488 -17.22 -5.89 -23.29
C ARG A 488 -18.25 -7.03 -23.40
N ALA A 489 -17.89 -8.16 -24.00
CA ALA A 489 -18.72 -9.35 -24.15
C ALA A 489 -18.54 -10.37 -23.00
N ARG A 490 -17.70 -10.09 -22.02
CA ARG A 490 -17.23 -10.99 -20.95
C ARG A 490 -17.17 -10.27 -19.60
N LEU A 491 -18.18 -9.46 -19.28
CA LEU A 491 -18.25 -8.68 -18.03
C LEU A 491 -19.02 -9.40 -16.91
N GLY A 492 -19.54 -10.60 -17.16
CA GLY A 492 -20.18 -11.42 -16.15
C GLY A 492 -19.24 -11.85 -15.02
N LEU A 493 -19.83 -12.30 -13.91
CA LEU A 493 -19.13 -12.69 -12.69
C LEU A 493 -18.86 -14.20 -12.60
N GLY A 494 -19.15 -14.94 -13.67
CA GLY A 494 -18.97 -16.39 -13.78
C GLY A 494 -18.36 -16.76 -15.13
N LEU A 495 -17.16 -16.27 -15.40
CA LEU A 495 -16.44 -16.56 -16.64
C LEU A 495 -15.90 -17.99 -16.65
N ALA A 496 -16.09 -18.68 -17.77
CA ALA A 496 -15.56 -20.02 -18.01
C ALA A 496 -15.11 -20.17 -19.49
N GLY A 497 -14.21 -21.10 -19.75
CA GLY A 497 -13.69 -21.39 -21.08
C GLY A 497 -12.17 -21.18 -21.20
N GLY A 498 -11.56 -21.82 -22.20
CA GLY A 498 -10.12 -21.89 -22.32
C GLY A 498 -9.50 -22.72 -21.20
N ARG A 499 -8.55 -22.13 -20.45
CA ARG A 499 -7.88 -22.79 -19.32
C ARG A 499 -8.61 -22.64 -17.98
N ILE A 500 -9.68 -21.84 -17.92
CA ILE A 500 -10.52 -21.70 -16.72
C ILE A 500 -11.76 -22.59 -16.89
N ALA A 501 -11.79 -23.69 -16.16
CA ALA A 501 -13.03 -24.42 -15.84
C ALA A 501 -13.85 -23.63 -14.80
N GLU A 502 -15.03 -24.12 -14.43
CA GLU A 502 -15.86 -23.45 -13.42
C GLU A 502 -15.09 -23.24 -12.12
N VAL A 503 -15.01 -22.00 -11.64
CA VAL A 503 -14.38 -21.69 -10.37
C VAL A 503 -15.36 -22.08 -9.24
N PRO A 504 -14.96 -22.89 -8.25
CA PRO A 504 -15.85 -23.29 -7.17
C PRO A 504 -16.27 -22.10 -6.28
N GLY A 505 -17.38 -22.26 -5.56
CA GLY A 505 -17.79 -21.32 -4.51
C GLY A 505 -16.78 -21.24 -3.36
N LEU A 506 -16.89 -20.23 -2.48
CA LEU A 506 -15.90 -20.03 -1.40
C LEU A 506 -15.76 -21.25 -0.48
N GLY A 507 -16.89 -21.85 -0.07
CA GLY A 507 -16.89 -23.03 0.80
C GLY A 507 -16.30 -24.26 0.11
N GLU A 508 -16.71 -24.53 -1.13
CA GLU A 508 -16.24 -25.66 -1.94
C GLU A 508 -14.75 -25.56 -2.28
N LEU A 509 -14.27 -24.35 -2.55
CA LEU A 509 -12.86 -24.11 -2.84
C LEU A 509 -12.00 -24.40 -1.61
N TRP A 510 -12.42 -23.94 -0.43
CA TRP A 510 -11.70 -24.23 0.82
C TRP A 510 -11.83 -25.69 1.24
N SER A 511 -12.99 -26.32 1.05
CA SER A 511 -13.14 -27.76 1.31
C SER A 511 -12.24 -28.58 0.40
N SER A 512 -12.15 -28.23 -0.89
CA SER A 512 -11.22 -28.85 -1.83
C SER A 512 -9.77 -28.62 -1.40
N TYR A 513 -9.35 -27.38 -1.13
CA TYR A 513 -7.97 -27.11 -0.70
C TYR A 513 -7.59 -27.86 0.60
N LEU A 514 -8.53 -27.98 1.54
CA LEU A 514 -8.34 -28.64 2.82
C LEU A 514 -8.60 -30.15 2.79
N ALA A 515 -9.11 -30.73 1.70
CA ALA A 515 -9.33 -32.16 1.56
C ALA A 515 -8.02 -32.96 1.49
N ALA A 516 -7.92 -34.04 2.28
CA ALA A 516 -6.75 -34.92 2.27
C ALA A 516 -6.71 -35.87 1.07
N TRP A 517 -7.85 -36.03 0.38
CA TRP A 517 -8.01 -36.91 -0.75
C TRP A 517 -9.02 -36.32 -1.74
N HIS A 518 -8.76 -36.52 -3.03
CA HIS A 518 -9.55 -35.98 -4.13
C HIS A 518 -10.01 -37.08 -5.09
N PRO A 519 -11.29 -37.13 -5.50
CA PRO A 519 -11.83 -38.15 -6.40
C PRO A 519 -11.51 -37.88 -7.90
N ILE A 520 -10.33 -37.34 -8.21
CA ILE A 520 -9.91 -37.02 -9.58
C ILE A 520 -9.01 -38.15 -10.12
N ALA A 521 -9.18 -38.50 -11.39
CA ALA A 521 -8.37 -39.51 -12.09
C ALA A 521 -8.27 -40.89 -11.39
N GLY A 522 -9.29 -41.28 -10.61
CA GLY A 522 -9.30 -42.54 -9.85
C GLY A 522 -9.09 -42.38 -8.35
N GLY A 523 -8.69 -41.19 -7.88
CA GLY A 523 -8.41 -40.91 -6.48
C GLY A 523 -6.95 -40.54 -6.27
N THR A 524 -6.68 -39.42 -5.60
CA THR A 524 -5.30 -39.01 -5.26
C THR A 524 -5.25 -38.30 -3.90
N GLY A 525 -4.23 -38.64 -3.10
CA GLY A 525 -3.87 -37.93 -1.88
C GLY A 525 -2.84 -36.82 -2.10
N ALA A 526 -2.54 -36.47 -3.36
CA ALA A 526 -1.67 -35.33 -3.67
C ALA A 526 -2.28 -34.02 -3.14
N PRO A 527 -1.45 -33.11 -2.59
CA PRO A 527 -1.97 -31.85 -2.06
C PRO A 527 -2.54 -30.98 -3.18
N ALA A 528 -3.69 -30.37 -2.91
CA ALA A 528 -4.33 -29.40 -3.79
C ALA A 528 -3.38 -28.24 -4.18
N PRO A 529 -3.51 -27.70 -5.40
CA PRO A 529 -2.71 -26.56 -5.85
C PRO A 529 -2.89 -25.34 -4.93
N SER A 530 -1.78 -24.73 -4.52
CA SER A 530 -1.79 -23.51 -3.70
C SER A 530 -2.48 -22.32 -4.40
N ALA A 531 -2.64 -22.38 -5.74
CA ALA A 531 -3.46 -21.43 -6.49
C ALA A 531 -4.88 -21.33 -5.94
N LEU A 532 -5.49 -22.44 -5.49
CA LEU A 532 -6.83 -22.44 -4.90
C LEU A 532 -6.86 -21.60 -3.63
N ALA A 533 -5.90 -21.77 -2.71
CA ALA A 533 -5.82 -20.96 -1.50
C ALA A 533 -5.70 -19.45 -1.83
N VAL A 534 -4.91 -19.07 -2.84
CA VAL A 534 -4.82 -17.67 -3.27
C VAL A 534 -6.15 -17.16 -3.83
N VAL A 535 -6.81 -17.94 -4.69
CA VAL A 535 -8.13 -17.59 -5.25
C VAL A 535 -9.20 -17.50 -4.16
N GLY A 536 -9.15 -18.37 -3.15
CA GLY A 536 -10.04 -18.35 -1.98
C GLY A 536 -9.84 -17.11 -1.10
N VAL A 537 -8.57 -16.73 -0.84
CA VAL A 537 -8.24 -15.51 -0.09
C VAL A 537 -8.67 -14.25 -0.85
N LEU A 538 -8.47 -14.21 -2.17
CA LEU A 538 -8.95 -13.11 -3.03
C LEU A 538 -10.48 -13.09 -3.14
N GLY A 539 -11.12 -14.26 -3.10
CA GLY A 539 -12.58 -14.45 -3.20
C GLY A 539 -13.34 -14.10 -1.92
N ALA A 540 -12.73 -14.24 -0.74
CA ALA A 540 -13.36 -13.93 0.54
C ALA A 540 -13.96 -12.51 0.63
N PRO A 541 -13.27 -11.41 0.27
CA PRO A 541 -13.87 -10.07 0.26
C PRO A 541 -14.93 -9.90 -0.82
N ALA A 542 -14.91 -10.72 -1.87
CA ALA A 542 -15.90 -10.71 -2.95
C ALA A 542 -17.11 -11.62 -2.67
N ALA A 543 -17.22 -12.25 -1.49
CA ALA A 543 -18.34 -13.11 -1.12
C ALA A 543 -19.73 -12.49 -1.37
N PRO A 544 -19.99 -11.18 -1.08
CA PRO A 544 -21.28 -10.56 -1.39
C PRO A 544 -21.59 -10.44 -2.89
N MET A 545 -20.56 -10.52 -3.75
CA MET A 545 -20.65 -10.35 -5.20
C MET A 545 -20.56 -11.68 -5.96
N GLY A 546 -20.54 -12.83 -5.27
CA GLY A 546 -20.40 -14.15 -5.89
C GLY A 546 -19.12 -14.91 -5.51
N GLY A 547 -18.27 -14.36 -4.63
CA GLY A 547 -17.13 -15.08 -4.06
C GLY A 547 -15.94 -15.23 -5.03
N PRO A 548 -15.23 -16.37 -5.02
CA PRO A 548 -14.06 -16.61 -5.87
C PRO A 548 -14.29 -16.43 -7.39
N PRO A 549 -15.40 -16.90 -8.00
CA PRO A 549 -15.69 -16.66 -9.42
C PRO A 549 -15.73 -15.16 -9.78
N ALA A 550 -16.36 -14.36 -8.92
CA ALA A 550 -16.43 -12.92 -9.09
C ALA A 550 -15.04 -12.27 -8.95
N ALA A 551 -14.23 -12.72 -7.99
CA ALA A 551 -12.87 -12.22 -7.81
C ALA A 551 -11.97 -12.51 -9.01
N VAL A 552 -12.05 -13.72 -9.57
CA VAL A 552 -11.33 -14.09 -10.80
C VAL A 552 -11.78 -13.23 -11.98
N SER A 553 -13.08 -13.03 -12.15
CA SER A 553 -13.63 -12.19 -13.22
C SER A 553 -13.16 -10.74 -13.10
N VAL A 554 -13.18 -10.17 -11.89
CA VAL A 554 -12.65 -8.82 -11.61
C VAL A 554 -11.14 -8.76 -11.85
N LEU A 555 -10.38 -9.80 -11.50
CA LEU A 555 -8.93 -9.87 -11.75
C LEU A 555 -8.61 -9.86 -13.26
N LEU A 556 -9.37 -10.62 -14.06
CA LEU A 556 -9.23 -10.65 -15.52
C LEU A 556 -9.56 -9.29 -16.15
N VAL A 557 -10.63 -8.63 -15.71
CA VAL A 557 -10.98 -7.26 -16.14
C VAL A 557 -9.93 -6.24 -15.69
N ALA A 558 -9.34 -6.42 -14.51
CA ALA A 558 -8.32 -5.54 -13.98
C ALA A 558 -6.88 -5.87 -14.43
N ALA A 559 -6.68 -6.91 -15.25
CA ALA A 559 -5.34 -7.40 -15.60
C ALA A 559 -4.45 -6.33 -16.26
N LEU A 560 -4.97 -5.65 -17.28
CA LEU A 560 -4.25 -4.57 -17.97
C LEU A 560 -3.89 -3.40 -17.04
N PRO A 561 -4.84 -2.75 -16.33
CA PRO A 561 -4.51 -1.63 -15.45
C PRO A 561 -3.59 -2.03 -14.29
N LEU A 562 -3.73 -3.24 -13.73
CA LEU A 562 -2.86 -3.72 -12.66
C LEU A 562 -1.43 -4.00 -13.16
N ALA A 563 -1.27 -4.62 -14.33
CA ALA A 563 0.04 -4.84 -14.94
C ALA A 563 0.74 -3.53 -15.32
N GLY A 564 -0.01 -2.54 -15.83
CA GLY A 564 0.55 -1.23 -16.15
C GLY A 564 0.97 -0.45 -14.91
N LEU A 565 0.14 -0.48 -13.86
CA LEU A 565 0.44 0.14 -12.57
C LEU A 565 1.64 -0.52 -11.89
N SER A 566 1.75 -1.85 -11.95
CA SER A 566 2.87 -2.58 -11.34
C SER A 566 4.20 -2.24 -12.02
N ALA A 567 4.23 -2.18 -13.36
CA ALA A 567 5.38 -1.71 -14.13
C ALA A 567 5.73 -0.23 -13.85
N TYR A 568 4.72 0.64 -13.68
CA TYR A 568 4.93 2.03 -13.29
C TYR A 568 5.59 2.13 -11.89
N LEU A 569 5.12 1.34 -10.92
CA LEU A 569 5.66 1.34 -9.56
C LEU A 569 7.08 0.75 -9.51
N ALA A 570 7.34 -0.31 -10.29
CA ALA A 570 8.65 -0.96 -10.40
C ALA A 570 9.73 0.00 -10.93
N THR A 571 9.36 0.93 -11.80
CA THR A 571 10.30 1.90 -12.41
C THR A 571 10.50 3.17 -11.59
N ARG A 572 9.94 3.26 -10.38
CA ARG A 572 10.02 4.45 -9.52
C ARG A 572 11.44 4.81 -9.10
N GLU A 573 12.31 3.82 -8.95
CA GLU A 573 13.72 4.04 -8.59
C GLU A 573 14.58 4.51 -9.76
N LEU A 574 14.11 4.35 -11.00
CA LEU A 574 14.80 4.87 -12.18
C LEU A 574 14.60 6.38 -12.26
N ARG A 575 15.67 7.13 -12.59
CA ARG A 575 15.64 8.60 -12.74
C ARG A 575 14.98 9.03 -14.06
N VAL A 576 13.69 8.71 -14.21
CA VAL A 576 12.89 8.97 -15.41
C VAL A 576 11.66 9.82 -15.08
N GLY A 577 11.21 10.66 -16.01
CA GLY A 577 9.98 11.46 -15.84
C GLY A 577 8.72 10.60 -15.74
N ARG A 578 7.71 11.07 -14.99
CA ARG A 578 6.46 10.35 -14.71
C ARG A 578 5.67 9.95 -15.96
N VAL A 579 5.64 10.83 -16.97
CA VAL A 579 4.95 10.55 -18.25
C VAL A 579 5.60 9.36 -18.96
N LEU A 580 6.92 9.32 -19.04
CA LEU A 580 7.62 8.23 -19.71
C LEU A 580 7.52 6.91 -18.91
N ARG A 581 7.51 6.96 -17.57
CA ARG A 581 7.20 5.78 -16.74
C ARG A 581 5.78 5.27 -16.99
N ALA A 582 4.81 6.19 -17.09
CA ALA A 582 3.42 5.83 -17.38
C ALA A 582 3.27 5.21 -18.78
N LEU A 583 3.92 5.80 -19.79
CA LEU A 583 3.96 5.24 -21.15
C LEU A 583 4.64 3.86 -21.18
N ALA A 584 5.75 3.66 -20.46
CA ALA A 584 6.38 2.35 -20.34
C ALA A 584 5.47 1.32 -19.66
N GLY A 585 4.74 1.71 -18.62
CA GLY A 585 3.71 0.87 -18.01
C GLY A 585 2.56 0.53 -18.97
N ALA A 586 2.12 1.49 -19.80
CA ALA A 586 1.11 1.26 -20.82
C ALA A 586 1.61 0.28 -21.91
N VAL A 587 2.84 0.46 -22.41
CA VAL A 587 3.46 -0.46 -23.36
C VAL A 587 3.51 -1.88 -22.77
N TYR A 588 3.99 -2.03 -21.53
CA TYR A 588 4.04 -3.33 -20.86
C TYR A 588 2.66 -4.00 -20.76
N ALA A 589 1.64 -3.25 -20.33
CA ALA A 589 0.29 -3.76 -20.13
C ALA A 589 -0.42 -4.13 -21.44
N LEU A 590 -0.03 -3.51 -22.55
CA LEU A 590 -0.65 -3.71 -23.87
C LEU A 590 0.16 -4.65 -24.77
N LEU A 591 1.32 -5.16 -24.32
CA LEU A 591 2.00 -6.25 -24.99
C LEU A 591 1.08 -7.47 -25.08
N GLY A 592 1.26 -8.30 -26.12
CA GLY A 592 0.41 -9.47 -26.37
C GLY A 592 0.38 -10.50 -25.24
N ILE A 593 1.28 -10.39 -24.25
CA ILE A 593 1.41 -11.30 -23.11
C ILE A 593 0.19 -11.25 -22.18
N THR A 594 -0.18 -10.06 -21.71
CA THR A 594 -1.32 -9.85 -20.80
C THR A 594 -2.65 -10.10 -21.51
N ALA A 595 -2.82 -9.51 -22.70
CA ALA A 595 -4.04 -9.64 -23.48
C ALA A 595 -4.29 -11.09 -23.93
N GLY A 596 -3.24 -11.80 -24.39
CA GLY A 596 -3.30 -13.20 -24.76
C GLY A 596 -3.62 -14.11 -23.57
N ALA A 597 -3.02 -13.85 -22.40
CA ALA A 597 -3.32 -14.60 -21.18
C ALA A 597 -4.79 -14.44 -20.77
N VAL A 598 -5.33 -13.21 -20.78
CA VAL A 598 -6.75 -12.97 -20.49
C VAL A 598 -7.66 -13.66 -21.51
N ALA A 599 -7.34 -13.56 -22.80
CA ALA A 599 -8.15 -14.14 -23.88
C ALA A 599 -8.27 -15.67 -23.79
N GLN A 600 -7.22 -16.34 -23.29
CA GLN A 600 -7.15 -17.80 -23.10
C GLN A 600 -7.62 -18.27 -21.71
N GLY A 601 -7.92 -17.35 -20.79
CA GLY A 601 -8.21 -17.69 -19.39
C GLY A 601 -6.97 -18.20 -18.63
N ARG A 602 -5.77 -17.69 -18.92
CA ARG A 602 -4.52 -18.07 -18.23
C ARG A 602 -4.29 -17.21 -16.98
N LEU A 603 -4.73 -17.69 -15.82
CA LEU A 603 -4.50 -17.00 -14.54
C LEU A 603 -3.02 -16.91 -14.18
N ASP A 604 -2.24 -17.92 -14.52
CA ASP A 604 -0.79 -17.94 -14.33
C ASP A 604 -0.08 -16.82 -15.10
N GLY A 605 -0.46 -16.60 -16.36
CA GLY A 605 0.00 -15.48 -17.18
C GLY A 605 -0.41 -14.11 -16.62
N VAL A 606 -1.66 -13.97 -16.18
CA VAL A 606 -2.19 -12.72 -15.62
C VAL A 606 -1.49 -12.36 -14.31
N VAL A 607 -1.37 -13.31 -13.38
CA VAL A 607 -0.71 -13.10 -12.08
C VAL A 607 0.78 -12.80 -12.28
N ALA A 608 1.46 -13.55 -13.16
CA ALA A 608 2.86 -13.27 -13.50
C ALA A 608 3.03 -11.87 -14.08
N ALA A 609 2.21 -11.47 -15.05
CA ALA A 609 2.32 -10.14 -15.66
C ALA A 609 2.11 -9.00 -14.63
N ILE A 610 1.20 -9.17 -13.67
CA ILE A 610 0.93 -8.17 -12.63
C ILE A 610 2.08 -8.09 -11.61
N LEU A 611 2.53 -9.22 -11.06
CA LEU A 611 3.44 -9.21 -9.91
C LEU A 611 4.94 -9.23 -10.28
N LEU A 612 5.31 -9.77 -11.45
CA LEU A 612 6.71 -9.90 -11.87
C LEU A 612 7.50 -8.58 -11.86
N PRO A 613 6.99 -7.44 -12.37
CA PRO A 613 7.72 -6.18 -12.31
C PRO A 613 8.05 -5.75 -10.88
N LEU A 614 7.13 -5.97 -9.93
CA LEU A 614 7.32 -5.63 -8.52
C LEU A 614 8.33 -6.56 -7.85
N VAL A 615 8.30 -7.85 -8.16
CA VAL A 615 9.27 -8.83 -7.65
C VAL A 615 10.68 -8.48 -8.13
N LEU A 616 10.85 -8.21 -9.44
CA LEU A 616 12.15 -7.80 -10.00
C LEU A 616 12.65 -6.50 -9.36
N ALA A 617 11.78 -5.50 -9.17
CA ALA A 617 12.13 -4.26 -8.48
C ALA A 617 12.57 -4.51 -7.02
N GLY A 618 11.87 -5.40 -6.30
CA GLY A 618 12.23 -5.81 -4.93
C GLY A 618 13.60 -6.50 -4.86
N VAL A 619 13.88 -7.43 -5.78
CA VAL A 619 15.19 -8.09 -5.91
C VAL A 619 16.29 -7.06 -6.17
N VAL A 620 16.07 -6.14 -7.11
CA VAL A 620 17.04 -5.08 -7.44
C VAL A 620 17.29 -4.14 -6.25
N ALA A 621 16.25 -3.78 -5.51
CA ALA A 621 16.37 -2.94 -4.32
C ALA A 621 17.24 -3.61 -3.23
N VAL A 622 17.09 -4.92 -3.03
CA VAL A 622 17.92 -5.71 -2.11
C VAL A 622 19.37 -5.84 -2.63
N LEU A 623 19.56 -6.14 -3.92
CA LEU A 623 20.89 -6.28 -4.53
C LEU A 623 21.71 -4.99 -4.47
N ARG A 624 21.07 -3.84 -4.73
CA ARG A 624 21.73 -2.52 -4.72
C ARG A 624 21.88 -1.92 -3.31
N GLY A 625 21.35 -2.57 -2.28
CA GLY A 625 21.33 -2.02 -0.92
C GLY A 625 20.61 -0.68 -0.81
N ALA A 626 19.67 -0.41 -1.73
CA ALA A 626 19.10 0.90 -1.91
C ALA A 626 18.25 1.31 -0.70
N ARG A 627 18.59 2.45 -0.10
CA ARG A 627 17.70 3.19 0.81
C ARG A 627 16.48 3.63 -0.01
N VAL A 628 15.42 2.83 -0.02
CA VAL A 628 14.18 3.13 -0.74
C VAL A 628 13.68 4.53 -0.33
N ALA A 629 13.70 5.46 -1.29
CA ALA A 629 12.99 6.75 -1.23
C ALA A 629 13.22 7.64 0.01
N GLY A 630 14.46 7.75 0.52
CA GLY A 630 14.76 8.65 1.64
C GLY A 630 14.02 8.32 2.95
N ARG A 631 13.35 7.17 3.02
CA ARG A 631 12.77 6.58 4.22
C ARG A 631 13.60 5.36 4.55
N ARG A 632 14.07 5.23 5.80
CA ARG A 632 14.70 4.00 6.31
C ARG A 632 13.65 2.88 6.36
N GLY A 633 13.28 2.30 5.22
CA GLY A 633 12.57 1.03 5.17
C GLY A 633 13.51 -0.07 5.64
N SER A 634 13.02 -0.98 6.49
CA SER A 634 13.80 -2.16 6.90
C SER A 634 14.00 -3.08 5.70
N TRP A 635 15.24 -3.53 5.44
CA TRP A 635 15.56 -4.53 4.41
C TRP A 635 14.65 -5.77 4.49
N TRP A 636 14.24 -6.14 5.71
CA TRP A 636 13.32 -7.22 6.01
C TRP A 636 11.93 -7.04 5.37
N SER A 637 11.33 -5.85 5.44
CA SER A 637 9.98 -5.63 4.88
C SER A 637 9.98 -5.71 3.35
N THR A 638 11.05 -5.25 2.71
CA THR A 638 11.22 -5.39 1.26
C THR A 638 11.42 -6.85 0.87
N ALA A 639 12.28 -7.59 1.59
CA ALA A 639 12.49 -9.01 1.35
C ALA A 639 11.21 -9.83 1.56
N ALA A 640 10.51 -9.63 2.68
CA ALA A 640 9.25 -10.30 2.99
C ALA A 640 8.13 -9.97 1.97
N GLY A 641 8.01 -8.70 1.57
CA GLY A 641 7.03 -8.31 0.54
C GLY A 641 7.35 -8.90 -0.84
N THR A 642 8.63 -8.96 -1.20
CA THR A 642 9.08 -9.59 -2.45
C THR A 642 8.87 -11.10 -2.42
N ALA A 643 9.17 -11.75 -1.29
CA ALA A 643 8.94 -13.18 -1.08
C ALA A 643 7.45 -13.55 -1.13
N LEU A 644 6.57 -12.72 -0.53
CA LEU A 644 5.13 -12.94 -0.58
C LEU A 644 4.59 -12.83 -2.01
N ALA A 645 5.02 -11.78 -2.75
CA ALA A 645 4.63 -11.61 -4.15
C ALA A 645 5.16 -12.75 -5.02
N LEU A 646 6.40 -13.19 -4.81
CA LEU A 646 6.96 -14.34 -5.50
C LEU A 646 6.23 -15.64 -5.15
N GLY A 647 5.84 -15.85 -3.88
CA GLY A 647 5.03 -17.00 -3.46
C GLY A 647 3.67 -17.05 -4.16
N VAL A 648 3.00 -15.90 -4.29
CA VAL A 648 1.75 -15.82 -5.07
C VAL A 648 2.00 -16.15 -6.55
N ILE A 649 3.06 -15.64 -7.17
CA ILE A 649 3.39 -16.03 -8.56
C ILE A 649 3.68 -17.52 -8.65
N SER A 650 4.50 -18.07 -7.75
CA SER A 650 4.89 -19.47 -7.71
C SER A 650 3.71 -20.43 -7.58
N ALA A 651 2.61 -20.00 -6.95
CA ALA A 651 1.38 -20.78 -6.82
C ALA A 651 0.69 -21.05 -8.16
N PHE A 652 0.88 -20.20 -9.17
CA PHE A 652 0.27 -20.34 -10.51
C PHE A 652 1.30 -20.64 -11.61
N ALA A 653 2.46 -19.98 -11.55
CA ALA A 653 3.52 -20.00 -12.56
C ALA A 653 4.88 -20.34 -11.92
N PRO A 654 5.12 -21.61 -11.52
CA PRO A 654 6.36 -22.02 -10.86
C PRO A 654 7.60 -21.83 -11.76
N LEU A 655 7.44 -21.78 -13.08
CA LEU A 655 8.51 -21.37 -14.02
C LEU A 655 9.11 -19.99 -13.67
N VAL A 656 8.28 -19.02 -13.29
CA VAL A 656 8.76 -17.67 -12.95
C VAL A 656 9.62 -17.70 -11.69
N HIS A 657 9.32 -18.60 -10.75
CA HIS A 657 10.17 -18.80 -9.58
C HIS A 657 11.57 -19.24 -9.96
N ALA A 658 11.69 -20.24 -10.85
CA ALA A 658 12.97 -20.72 -11.36
C ALA A 658 13.76 -19.60 -12.08
N LEU A 659 13.08 -18.78 -12.90
CA LEU A 659 13.72 -17.64 -13.57
C LEU A 659 14.18 -16.57 -12.58
N VAL A 660 13.37 -16.23 -11.56
CA VAL A 660 13.75 -15.27 -10.52
C VAL A 660 14.91 -15.81 -9.68
N LEU A 661 14.96 -17.11 -9.40
CA LEU A 661 16.11 -17.74 -8.73
C LEU A 661 17.40 -17.54 -9.53
N VAL A 662 17.36 -17.77 -10.86
CA VAL A 662 18.52 -17.50 -11.74
C VAL A 662 18.93 -16.02 -11.66
N VAL A 663 17.97 -15.09 -11.68
CA VAL A 663 18.25 -13.65 -11.53
C VAL A 663 18.88 -13.32 -10.17
N VAL A 664 18.40 -13.92 -9.09
CA VAL A 664 18.94 -13.72 -7.74
C VAL A 664 20.36 -14.25 -7.64
N VAL A 665 20.64 -15.45 -8.17
CA VAL A 665 21.99 -16.07 -8.17
C VAL A 665 22.97 -15.24 -9.01
N ILE A 666 22.61 -14.91 -10.25
CA ILE A 666 23.43 -14.08 -11.13
C ILE A 666 23.67 -12.70 -10.49
N GLY A 667 22.62 -12.07 -9.95
CA GLY A 667 22.71 -10.78 -9.27
C GLY A 667 23.57 -10.83 -8.01
N PHE A 668 23.51 -11.93 -7.25
CA PHE A 668 24.36 -12.15 -6.07
C PHE A 668 25.85 -12.20 -6.45
N VAL A 669 26.19 -12.92 -7.51
CA VAL A 669 27.57 -13.07 -8.01
C VAL A 669 28.09 -11.78 -8.66
N LEU A 670 27.29 -11.12 -9.52
CA LEU A 670 27.77 -10.01 -10.34
C LEU A 670 27.77 -8.64 -9.62
N VAL A 671 26.95 -8.44 -8.59
CA VAL A 671 26.83 -7.15 -7.90
C VAL A 671 27.64 -7.18 -6.60
N PRO A 672 28.77 -6.48 -6.49
CA PRO A 672 29.59 -6.48 -5.27
C PRO A 672 28.85 -5.83 -4.09
N ALA A 673 29.06 -6.35 -2.87
CA ALA A 673 28.50 -5.82 -1.63
C ALA A 673 29.63 -5.47 -0.64
N PRO A 674 29.52 -4.35 0.11
CA PRO A 674 30.48 -4.06 1.17
C PRO A 674 30.37 -5.11 2.31
N PRO A 675 31.48 -5.48 2.97
CA PRO A 675 31.52 -6.60 3.92
C PRO A 675 30.54 -6.46 5.09
N LYS A 676 30.32 -5.22 5.58
CA LYS A 676 29.34 -4.92 6.64
C LYS A 676 27.87 -5.13 6.23
N ALA A 677 27.57 -5.18 4.93
CA ALA A 677 26.21 -5.36 4.40
C ALA A 677 26.00 -6.73 3.73
N ALA A 678 27.08 -7.47 3.45
CA ALA A 678 27.04 -8.75 2.75
C ALA A 678 26.14 -9.78 3.45
N GLY A 679 26.28 -9.94 4.78
CA GLY A 679 25.46 -10.88 5.55
C GLY A 679 23.96 -10.55 5.53
N ARG A 680 23.60 -9.27 5.64
CA ARG A 680 22.18 -8.85 5.56
C ARG A 680 21.60 -9.04 4.17
N ARG A 681 22.38 -8.78 3.13
CA ARG A 681 21.97 -9.01 1.74
C ARG A 681 21.80 -10.50 1.46
N ALA A 682 22.73 -11.33 1.89
CA ALA A 682 22.63 -12.79 1.77
C ALA A 682 21.36 -13.31 2.44
N MET A 683 21.08 -12.88 3.68
CA MET A 683 19.85 -13.25 4.39
C MET A 683 18.59 -12.75 3.67
N ALA A 684 18.57 -11.51 3.16
CA ALA A 684 17.44 -10.97 2.41
C ALA A 684 17.16 -11.76 1.13
N LEU A 685 18.20 -12.15 0.39
CA LEU A 685 18.05 -12.95 -0.83
C LEU A 685 17.66 -14.40 -0.51
N ALA A 686 18.21 -14.98 0.56
CA ALA A 686 17.80 -16.29 1.05
C ALA A 686 16.31 -16.29 1.42
N VAL A 687 15.82 -15.24 2.08
CA VAL A 687 14.38 -15.07 2.35
C VAL A 687 13.58 -14.99 1.05
N ILE A 688 14.04 -14.23 0.05
CA ILE A 688 13.35 -14.15 -1.25
C ILE A 688 13.28 -15.49 -1.96
N VAL A 689 14.26 -16.38 -1.80
CA VAL A 689 14.30 -17.69 -2.47
C VAL A 689 13.56 -18.77 -1.68
N VAL A 690 13.84 -18.90 -0.38
CA VAL A 690 13.37 -20.01 0.45
C VAL A 690 11.93 -19.79 0.93
N LEU A 691 11.60 -18.57 1.36
CA LEU A 691 10.30 -18.29 1.96
C LEU A 691 9.11 -18.54 1.00
N PRO A 692 9.15 -18.17 -0.31
CA PRO A 692 8.08 -18.52 -1.23
C PRO A 692 7.76 -20.01 -1.28
N VAL A 693 8.79 -20.88 -1.28
CA VAL A 693 8.61 -22.34 -1.31
C VAL A 693 7.95 -22.81 0.00
N LEU A 694 8.40 -22.28 1.14
CA LEU A 694 7.80 -22.60 2.44
C LEU A 694 6.34 -22.13 2.56
N LEU A 695 5.98 -21.00 1.94
CA LEU A 695 4.61 -20.47 1.92
C LEU A 695 3.63 -21.34 1.11
N LEU A 696 4.15 -22.22 0.25
CA LEU A 696 3.35 -23.10 -0.60
C LEU A 696 3.24 -24.53 -0.05
N LEU A 697 3.94 -24.86 1.04
CA LEU A 697 3.84 -26.18 1.66
C LEU A 697 2.38 -26.54 1.96
N PRO A 698 1.92 -27.77 1.65
CA PRO A 698 2.72 -28.92 1.17
C PRO A 698 2.94 -29.02 -0.35
N TRP A 699 2.37 -28.15 -1.18
CA TRP A 699 2.32 -28.29 -2.65
C TRP A 699 3.66 -28.47 -3.39
N PRO A 700 4.81 -27.89 -2.98
CA PRO A 700 6.08 -28.10 -3.65
C PRO A 700 6.52 -29.57 -3.78
N THR A 701 5.97 -30.49 -2.97
CA THR A 701 6.21 -31.93 -3.14
C THR A 701 5.69 -32.45 -4.49
N VAL A 702 4.63 -31.83 -5.03
CA VAL A 702 4.07 -32.16 -6.35
C VAL A 702 5.05 -31.78 -7.46
N LEU A 703 5.76 -30.65 -7.35
CA LEU A 703 6.76 -30.23 -8.33
C LEU A 703 7.94 -31.20 -8.42
N LEU A 704 8.24 -31.92 -7.33
CA LEU A 704 9.30 -32.94 -7.30
C LEU A 704 8.85 -34.25 -7.95
N ALA A 705 7.57 -34.61 -7.80
CA ALA A 705 6.99 -35.82 -8.38
C ALA A 705 6.59 -35.64 -9.86
N ALA A 706 6.18 -34.43 -10.25
CA ALA A 706 5.66 -34.08 -11.57
C ALA A 706 6.27 -32.74 -12.06
N PRO A 707 7.51 -32.76 -12.59
CA PRO A 707 8.20 -31.55 -13.05
C PRO A 707 7.52 -30.89 -14.26
N GLU A 708 6.66 -31.58 -15.00
CA GLU A 708 5.87 -31.07 -16.12
C GLU A 708 4.96 -29.88 -15.74
N VAL A 709 4.59 -29.75 -14.46
CA VAL A 709 3.85 -28.60 -13.93
C VAL A 709 4.63 -27.28 -14.15
N LEU A 710 5.96 -27.33 -14.21
CA LEU A 710 6.81 -26.18 -14.53
C LEU A 710 6.58 -25.65 -15.95
N LEU A 711 6.24 -26.51 -16.92
CA LEU A 711 6.07 -26.10 -18.32
C LEU A 711 4.65 -25.67 -18.64
N HIS A 712 3.65 -26.39 -18.12
CA HIS A 712 2.25 -26.18 -18.48
C HIS A 712 1.55 -25.10 -17.63
N GLY A 713 2.01 -24.89 -16.40
CA GLY A 713 1.35 -24.01 -15.42
C GLY A 713 0.02 -24.59 -14.93
N THR A 714 -0.71 -23.81 -14.11
CA THR A 714 -1.99 -24.26 -13.55
C THR A 714 -3.18 -24.09 -14.50
N GLY A 715 -4.22 -24.88 -14.32
CA GLY A 715 -5.49 -24.83 -15.01
C GLY A 715 -5.62 -25.84 -16.16
N SER A 716 -6.78 -25.81 -16.80
CA SER A 716 -7.19 -26.82 -17.78
C SER A 716 -6.24 -26.90 -18.98
N PRO A 717 -5.80 -28.10 -19.42
CA PRO A 717 -5.02 -28.25 -20.63
C PRO A 717 -5.82 -27.77 -21.85
N VAL A 718 -5.17 -27.01 -22.72
CA VAL A 718 -5.71 -26.54 -24.01
C VAL A 718 -4.73 -26.95 -25.10
N ALA A 719 -5.21 -27.11 -26.35
CA ALA A 719 -4.32 -27.35 -27.48
C ALA A 719 -3.38 -26.15 -27.68
N GLU A 720 -2.11 -26.31 -27.32
CA GLU A 720 -1.09 -25.27 -27.47
C GLU A 720 -0.48 -25.33 -28.88
N ARG A 721 -0.22 -24.16 -29.47
CA ARG A 721 0.43 -24.05 -30.78
C ARG A 721 1.93 -23.89 -30.58
N PHE A 722 2.73 -24.55 -31.41
CA PHE A 722 4.17 -24.32 -31.46
C PHE A 722 4.49 -22.84 -31.77
N VAL A 723 5.40 -22.25 -30.99
CA VAL A 723 5.82 -20.85 -31.10
C VAL A 723 7.13 -20.79 -31.89
N GLY A 724 7.13 -20.10 -33.04
CA GLY A 724 8.33 -19.98 -33.87
C GLY A 724 9.36 -19.01 -33.30
N ALA A 725 10.59 -19.03 -33.85
CA ALA A 725 11.66 -18.11 -33.42
C ALA A 725 11.27 -16.62 -33.57
N LEU A 726 10.53 -16.28 -34.62
CA LEU A 726 10.02 -14.92 -34.83
C LEU A 726 8.97 -14.52 -33.77
N ASP A 727 8.16 -15.48 -33.30
CA ASP A 727 7.16 -15.24 -32.25
C ASP A 727 7.85 -14.97 -30.89
N VAL A 728 8.92 -15.72 -30.59
CA VAL A 728 9.76 -15.47 -29.41
C VAL A 728 10.42 -14.09 -29.46
N LEU A 729 11.03 -13.72 -30.60
CA LEU A 729 11.68 -12.42 -30.77
C LEU A 729 10.68 -11.25 -30.77
N SER A 730 9.44 -11.51 -31.17
CA SER A 730 8.35 -10.52 -31.12
C SER A 730 7.65 -10.43 -29.77
N LEU A 731 8.09 -11.20 -28.77
CA LEU A 731 7.42 -11.29 -27.47
C LEU A 731 5.95 -11.71 -27.60
N ASN A 732 5.64 -12.55 -28.58
CA ASN A 732 4.31 -13.10 -28.80
C ASN A 732 4.22 -14.51 -28.22
N PRO A 733 3.48 -14.73 -27.12
CA PRO A 733 3.33 -16.06 -26.52
C PRO A 733 2.37 -16.98 -27.29
N GLY A 734 1.82 -16.52 -28.42
CA GLY A 734 0.75 -17.20 -29.13
C GLY A 734 -0.62 -16.96 -28.49
N GLY A 735 -1.66 -17.02 -29.31
CA GLY A 735 -3.04 -16.78 -28.87
C GLY A 735 -3.72 -15.63 -29.60
N ALA A 736 -5.05 -15.59 -29.46
CA ALA A 736 -5.87 -14.54 -30.05
C ALA A 736 -5.56 -13.16 -29.44
N ALA A 737 -5.79 -12.09 -30.20
CA ALA A 737 -5.57 -10.70 -29.79
C ALA A 737 -4.09 -10.26 -29.56
N THR A 738 -3.11 -11.00 -30.10
CA THR A 738 -1.68 -10.62 -30.03
C THR A 738 -1.26 -9.78 -31.23
N VAL A 739 -0.43 -8.75 -31.01
CA VAL A 739 0.14 -7.91 -32.09
C VAL A 739 1.61 -8.29 -32.29
N PRO A 740 1.93 -9.09 -33.32
CA PRO A 740 3.25 -9.72 -33.45
C PRO A 740 4.40 -8.73 -33.75
N TRP A 741 4.13 -7.46 -34.03
CA TRP A 741 5.20 -6.50 -34.33
C TRP A 741 5.56 -5.59 -33.16
N ALA A 742 4.67 -5.46 -32.16
CA ALA A 742 4.84 -4.52 -31.06
C ALA A 742 6.02 -4.88 -30.14
N GLY A 743 6.15 -6.16 -29.79
CA GLY A 743 7.28 -6.62 -28.97
C GLY A 743 8.59 -6.65 -29.74
N LEU A 744 8.57 -6.97 -31.05
CA LEU A 744 9.77 -6.90 -31.90
C LEU A 744 10.35 -5.48 -31.92
N LEU A 745 9.49 -4.47 -32.10
CA LEU A 745 9.90 -3.06 -32.05
C LEU A 745 10.52 -2.70 -30.70
N LEU A 746 9.94 -3.16 -29.58
CA LEU A 746 10.48 -2.93 -28.24
C LEU A 746 11.88 -3.56 -28.06
N VAL A 747 12.07 -4.79 -28.54
CA VAL A 747 13.37 -5.49 -28.49
C VAL A 747 14.40 -4.75 -29.34
N LEU A 748 14.05 -4.36 -30.57
CA LEU A 748 14.92 -3.60 -31.47
C LEU A 748 15.32 -2.25 -30.87
N LEU A 749 14.39 -1.52 -30.25
CA LEU A 749 14.68 -0.26 -29.58
C LEU A 749 15.61 -0.44 -28.36
N ALA A 750 15.39 -1.48 -27.56
CA ALA A 750 16.20 -1.77 -26.38
C ALA A 750 17.64 -2.15 -26.75
N VAL A 751 17.83 -3.00 -27.76
CA VAL A 751 19.14 -3.44 -28.26
C VAL A 751 19.82 -2.31 -29.04
N GLY A 752 19.12 -1.70 -30.00
CA GLY A 752 19.64 -0.60 -30.80
C GLY A 752 20.07 0.60 -29.94
N GLY A 753 19.27 0.96 -28.94
CA GLY A 753 19.65 2.02 -28.00
C GLY A 753 20.87 1.67 -27.14
N ALA A 754 21.10 0.38 -26.85
CA ALA A 754 22.29 -0.08 -26.12
C ALA A 754 23.54 -0.05 -26.99
N LEU A 755 23.41 -0.30 -28.29
CA LEU A 755 24.50 -0.20 -29.27
C LEU A 755 24.86 1.26 -29.55
N VAL A 756 23.87 2.13 -29.72
CA VAL A 756 24.07 3.55 -30.02
C VAL A 756 24.57 4.33 -28.79
N ALA A 757 24.09 3.98 -27.59
CA ALA A 757 24.44 4.67 -26.35
C ALA A 757 24.72 3.65 -25.22
N PRO A 758 25.87 2.95 -25.24
CA PRO A 758 26.19 1.93 -24.25
C PRO A 758 26.28 2.53 -22.85
N ARG A 759 25.44 2.02 -21.93
CA ARG A 759 25.40 2.45 -20.53
C ARG A 759 25.35 1.26 -19.60
N ARG A 760 26.19 1.30 -18.55
CA ARG A 760 26.22 0.24 -17.50
C ARG A 760 24.87 0.03 -16.83
N ALA A 761 24.05 1.08 -16.70
CA ALA A 761 22.71 0.99 -16.10
C ALA A 761 21.70 0.16 -16.94
N ALA A 762 21.97 -0.02 -18.24
CA ALA A 762 21.12 -0.80 -19.15
C ALA A 762 21.48 -2.30 -19.19
N VAL A 763 22.70 -2.66 -18.78
CA VAL A 763 23.22 -4.06 -18.81
C VAL A 763 22.32 -5.05 -18.06
N PRO A 764 21.81 -4.77 -16.85
CA PRO A 764 20.91 -5.70 -16.16
C PRO A 764 19.60 -5.92 -16.93
N GLY A 765 19.09 -4.90 -17.61
CA GLY A 765 17.90 -5.01 -18.45
C GLY A 765 18.14 -5.90 -19.68
N LEU A 766 19.30 -5.75 -20.34
CA LEU A 766 19.69 -6.62 -21.46
C LEU A 766 19.90 -8.07 -21.03
N ALA A 767 20.49 -8.30 -19.85
CA ALA A 767 20.67 -9.63 -19.30
C ALA A 767 19.31 -10.31 -19.01
N LEU A 768 18.34 -9.57 -18.45
CA LEU A 768 16.97 -10.05 -18.26
C LEU A 768 16.25 -10.32 -19.59
N LEU A 769 16.45 -9.46 -20.59
CA LEU A 769 15.93 -9.66 -21.95
C LEU A 769 16.44 -10.97 -22.54
N LEU A 770 17.75 -11.19 -22.50
CA LEU A 770 18.38 -12.41 -23.01
C LEU A 770 17.90 -13.65 -22.25
N LEU A 771 17.85 -13.59 -20.92
CA LEU A 771 17.37 -14.69 -20.08
C LEU A 771 15.93 -15.09 -20.44
N GLY A 772 15.03 -14.12 -20.62
CA GLY A 772 13.65 -14.39 -21.00
C GLY A 772 13.50 -14.98 -22.41
N ILE A 773 14.28 -14.50 -23.39
CA ILE A 773 14.30 -15.05 -24.76
C ILE A 773 14.82 -16.49 -24.77
N VAL A 774 15.93 -16.76 -24.07
CA VAL A 774 16.51 -18.11 -23.98
C VAL A 774 15.54 -19.05 -23.27
N ALA A 775 14.95 -18.62 -22.16
CA ALA A 775 13.96 -19.41 -21.43
C ALA A 775 12.71 -19.71 -22.28
N ALA A 776 12.22 -18.74 -23.05
CA ALA A 776 11.09 -18.96 -23.97
C ALA A 776 11.45 -19.94 -25.09
N GLY A 777 12.66 -19.87 -25.64
CA GLY A 777 13.16 -20.83 -26.63
C GLY A 777 13.27 -22.25 -26.06
N VAL A 778 13.77 -22.39 -24.82
CA VAL A 778 13.84 -23.67 -24.10
C VAL A 778 12.42 -24.23 -23.89
N VAL A 779 11.53 -23.47 -23.27
CA VAL A 779 10.15 -23.91 -22.98
C VAL A 779 9.38 -24.30 -24.25
N GLY A 780 9.55 -23.54 -25.34
CA GLY A 780 8.92 -23.86 -26.61
C GLY A 780 9.51 -25.06 -27.34
N SER A 781 10.73 -25.50 -26.98
CA SER A 781 11.43 -26.63 -27.63
C SER A 781 11.17 -27.98 -26.95
N PHE A 782 10.73 -27.98 -25.68
CA PHE A 782 10.43 -29.21 -24.93
C PHE A 782 8.93 -29.49 -24.93
N ALA A 783 8.55 -30.70 -25.37
CA ALA A 783 7.17 -31.19 -25.27
C ALA A 783 7.08 -32.26 -24.16
N LEU A 784 6.20 -32.04 -23.18
CA LEU A 784 5.91 -32.98 -22.10
C LEU A 784 4.41 -33.26 -22.03
N PRO A 785 3.98 -34.47 -21.61
CA PRO A 785 2.56 -34.73 -21.37
C PRO A 785 2.01 -33.81 -20.26
N PRO A 786 0.76 -33.34 -20.37
CA PRO A 786 0.10 -32.62 -19.28
C PRO A 786 -0.09 -33.51 -18.04
N LEU A 787 -0.24 -32.88 -16.87
CA LEU A 787 -0.44 -33.60 -15.59
C LEU A 787 -1.68 -34.51 -15.60
N ALA A 788 -2.76 -34.06 -16.23
CA ALA A 788 -3.99 -34.84 -16.41
C ALA A 788 -3.88 -35.97 -17.45
N GLY A 789 -2.71 -36.17 -18.06
CA GLY A 789 -2.45 -37.11 -19.15
C GLY A 789 -2.66 -36.53 -20.54
N GLY A 790 -2.14 -37.21 -21.57
CA GLY A 790 -2.32 -36.87 -22.99
C GLY A 790 -1.02 -36.90 -23.78
N ASP A 791 -1.10 -36.64 -25.08
CA ASP A 791 0.09 -36.49 -25.91
C ASP A 791 0.99 -35.34 -25.44
N ALA A 792 2.29 -35.48 -25.66
CA ALA A 792 3.28 -34.48 -25.29
C ALA A 792 3.06 -33.16 -26.05
N ARG A 793 3.00 -32.04 -25.32
CA ARG A 793 2.75 -30.70 -25.88
C ARG A 793 3.84 -29.71 -25.43
N PRO A 794 4.23 -28.74 -26.28
CA PRO A 794 5.15 -27.69 -25.87
C PRO A 794 4.54 -26.86 -24.74
N GLY A 795 5.39 -26.27 -23.89
CA GLY A 795 4.94 -25.39 -22.81
C GLY A 795 4.63 -23.97 -23.28
N TRP A 796 3.87 -23.24 -22.48
CA TRP A 796 3.48 -21.87 -22.81
C TRP A 796 4.60 -20.87 -22.48
N THR A 797 5.05 -20.11 -23.48
CA THR A 797 6.22 -19.22 -23.37
C THR A 797 5.94 -17.88 -22.67
N GLY A 798 4.67 -17.56 -22.39
CA GLY A 798 4.23 -16.28 -21.82
C GLY A 798 5.00 -15.78 -20.59
N PRO A 799 5.23 -16.60 -19.54
CA PRO A 799 5.91 -16.14 -18.35
C PRO A 799 7.38 -15.80 -18.61
N ALA A 800 8.05 -16.55 -19.50
CA ALA A 800 9.42 -16.26 -19.93
C ALA A 800 9.50 -14.96 -20.77
N LEU A 801 8.53 -14.75 -21.66
CA LEU A 801 8.43 -13.53 -22.45
C LEU A 801 8.09 -12.30 -21.59
N ALA A 802 7.37 -12.46 -20.48
CA ALA A 802 7.14 -11.38 -19.51
C ALA A 802 8.44 -10.90 -18.84
N VAL A 803 9.36 -11.82 -18.54
CA VAL A 803 10.72 -11.50 -18.06
C VAL A 803 11.49 -10.72 -19.13
N ALA A 804 11.41 -11.16 -20.39
CA ALA A 804 12.05 -10.48 -21.51
C ALA A 804 11.51 -9.05 -21.70
N ALA A 805 10.18 -8.86 -21.63
CA ALA A 805 9.53 -7.55 -21.72
C ALA A 805 9.96 -6.60 -20.60
N CYS A 806 10.05 -7.08 -19.36
CA CYS A 806 10.58 -6.32 -18.23
C CYS A 806 12.03 -5.86 -18.49
N GLY A 807 12.88 -6.76 -18.99
CA GLY A 807 14.27 -6.49 -19.33
C GLY A 807 14.44 -5.43 -20.42
N ALA A 808 13.68 -5.56 -21.52
CA ALA A 808 13.70 -4.60 -22.62
C ALA A 808 13.28 -3.19 -22.17
N LEU A 809 12.21 -3.07 -21.40
CA LEU A 809 11.73 -1.78 -20.87
C LEU A 809 12.72 -1.16 -19.89
N TRP A 810 13.33 -1.95 -19.00
CA TRP A 810 14.39 -1.44 -18.12
C TRP A 810 15.55 -0.89 -18.96
N SER A 811 16.08 -1.68 -19.91
CA SER A 811 17.19 -1.24 -20.77
C SER A 811 16.88 0.11 -21.45
N LEU A 812 15.70 0.22 -22.08
CA LEU A 812 15.25 1.44 -22.75
C LEU A 812 15.14 2.63 -21.78
N LEU A 813 14.53 2.44 -20.61
CA LEU A 813 14.38 3.50 -19.60
C LEU A 813 15.74 3.95 -19.03
N ALA A 814 16.68 3.04 -18.83
CA ALA A 814 18.03 3.34 -18.36
C ALA A 814 18.82 4.19 -19.39
N GLN A 815 18.60 3.95 -20.67
CA GLN A 815 19.16 4.75 -21.77
C GLN A 815 18.56 6.16 -21.84
N VAL A 816 17.33 6.36 -21.38
CA VAL A 816 16.73 7.71 -21.32
C VAL A 816 17.08 8.45 -20.01
N ALA A 817 17.22 7.74 -18.90
CA ALA A 817 17.42 8.31 -17.55
C ALA A 817 18.71 9.13 -17.38
N ALA A 818 19.84 8.67 -17.92
CA ALA A 818 21.16 9.25 -17.64
C ALA A 818 21.56 10.43 -18.55
N ALA A 819 20.64 10.99 -19.35
CA ALA A 819 20.88 12.22 -20.10
C ALA A 819 20.80 13.51 -19.24
N ARG A 820 20.80 13.41 -17.90
CA ARG A 820 20.51 14.51 -16.97
C ARG A 820 21.25 14.47 -15.64
N THR A 821 22.50 14.89 -15.63
CA THR A 821 23.18 15.28 -14.39
C THR A 821 23.90 16.60 -14.59
N GLU A 822 23.15 17.70 -14.73
CA GLU A 822 23.66 19.00 -14.33
C GLU A 822 22.93 19.43 -13.06
N PRO A 823 23.65 19.69 -11.96
CA PRO A 823 23.03 20.16 -10.72
C PRO A 823 22.42 21.55 -10.93
N LEU A 824 21.18 21.72 -10.45
CA LEU A 824 20.34 22.92 -10.58
C LEU A 824 21.08 24.23 -10.19
N GLY A 825 22.03 24.15 -9.25
CA GLY A 825 22.86 25.28 -8.84
C GLY A 825 23.63 25.92 -9.99
N ARG A 826 24.21 25.12 -10.91
CA ARG A 826 24.95 25.65 -12.07
C ARG A 826 24.05 26.29 -13.12
N LEU A 827 22.82 25.81 -13.27
CA LEU A 827 21.85 26.39 -14.23
C LEU A 827 21.33 27.75 -13.74
N LEU A 828 21.11 27.88 -12.42
CA LEU A 828 20.67 29.14 -11.82
C LEU A 828 21.82 30.16 -11.73
N GLU A 829 23.04 29.75 -11.38
CA GLU A 829 24.24 30.63 -11.43
C GLU A 829 24.51 31.17 -12.84
N ARG A 830 24.29 30.36 -13.87
CA ARG A 830 24.47 30.78 -15.27
C ARG A 830 23.41 31.79 -15.71
N ARG A 831 22.23 31.77 -15.10
CA ARG A 831 21.12 32.68 -15.38
C ARG A 831 21.23 33.97 -14.57
N ASP A 832 21.59 33.89 -13.29
CA ASP A 832 21.90 35.04 -12.43
C ASP A 832 23.11 35.83 -12.97
N ARG A 833 24.05 35.18 -13.68
CA ARG A 833 25.13 35.85 -14.44
C ARG A 833 24.66 36.55 -15.72
N VAL A 834 23.54 36.13 -16.31
CA VAL A 834 23.00 36.71 -17.54
C VAL A 834 22.04 37.86 -17.25
N ASP A 835 21.33 37.82 -16.11
CA ASP A 835 20.36 38.84 -15.71
C ASP A 835 20.94 39.99 -14.85
N ARG A 836 22.25 39.98 -14.52
CA ARG A 836 22.92 41.17 -13.94
C ARG A 836 23.26 42.18 -15.06
N PRO A 837 22.73 43.41 -15.05
CA PRO A 837 23.21 44.44 -15.95
C PRO A 837 24.66 44.77 -15.57
N ASN A 838 25.55 44.64 -16.55
CA ASN A 838 26.98 44.86 -16.42
C ASN A 838 27.24 46.34 -16.04
N ARG A 839 27.35 46.65 -14.75
CA ARG A 839 27.89 47.93 -14.26
C ARG A 839 29.39 47.78 -14.03
N GLY A 840 30.16 47.88 -15.10
CA GLY A 840 31.60 48.14 -15.08
C GLY A 840 31.89 49.56 -15.56
N PRO A 841 32.90 50.27 -15.01
CA PRO A 841 33.12 51.67 -15.29
C PRO A 841 33.69 51.86 -16.70
N ALA A 842 33.20 52.90 -17.37
CA ALA A 842 33.75 53.36 -18.64
C ALA A 842 35.23 53.73 -18.48
N ARG A 843 36.10 53.16 -19.32
CA ARG A 843 37.39 53.77 -19.65
C ARG A 843 37.45 54.02 -21.16
N ARG A 844 37.64 55.31 -21.46
CA ARG A 844 37.98 55.89 -22.76
C ARG A 844 39.48 55.72 -23.05
N GLY A 845 39.80 55.69 -24.34
CA GLY A 845 41.13 55.91 -24.91
C GLY A 845 41.91 54.62 -25.11
N GLU A 846 42.60 54.35 -26.21
CA GLU A 846 43.01 55.18 -27.36
C GLU A 846 43.24 54.25 -28.57
N SER A 847 43.25 54.89 -29.73
CA SER A 847 43.60 54.39 -31.06
C SER A 847 45.01 53.83 -31.17
N GLU A 848 45.19 52.78 -31.97
CA GLU A 848 46.25 52.79 -32.98
C GLU A 848 45.89 51.90 -34.17
N LEU A 849 46.02 52.47 -35.36
CA LEU A 849 45.99 51.78 -36.64
C LEU A 849 47.21 50.85 -36.73
N ASP A 850 47.06 49.69 -37.36
CA ASP A 850 48.01 49.37 -38.42
C ASP A 850 47.37 48.55 -39.54
N LEU A 851 47.74 48.94 -40.75
CA LEU A 851 47.31 48.44 -42.05
C LEU A 851 48.21 47.28 -42.49
N GLY A 852 47.64 46.33 -43.21
CA GLY A 852 48.39 45.62 -44.26
C GLY A 852 48.19 44.12 -44.31
N GLY A 853 47.97 43.60 -45.51
CA GLY A 853 48.22 42.19 -45.85
C GLY A 853 47.01 41.44 -46.40
N ALA A 854 46.67 41.72 -47.66
CA ALA A 854 45.79 40.87 -48.44
C ALA A 854 46.40 39.46 -48.62
N GLY A 855 45.60 38.42 -48.37
CA GLY A 855 45.95 37.03 -48.69
C GLY A 855 44.70 36.27 -49.11
N PHE A 856 44.58 36.03 -50.42
CA PHE A 856 43.45 35.44 -51.15
C PHE A 856 43.12 33.96 -50.78
N GLY A 857 43.73 33.39 -49.74
CA GLY A 857 43.48 32.02 -49.26
C GLY A 857 42.39 31.86 -48.19
N GLY A 858 41.96 32.96 -47.54
CA GLY A 858 41.01 32.89 -46.41
C GLY A 858 39.52 32.84 -46.79
N ARG A 859 39.17 33.15 -48.05
CA ARG A 859 37.77 33.31 -48.46
C ARG A 859 37.07 32.00 -48.89
N VAL A 860 37.81 30.90 -49.03
CA VAL A 860 37.20 29.58 -49.29
C VAL A 860 37.04 28.76 -47.99
N ALA A 861 37.83 29.05 -46.94
CA ALA A 861 37.65 28.44 -45.62
C ALA A 861 36.47 29.05 -44.82
N GLY A 862 36.22 30.35 -44.95
CA GLY A 862 35.13 31.04 -44.25
C GLY A 862 33.71 30.69 -44.74
N ALA A 863 33.57 30.22 -45.99
CA ALA A 863 32.28 29.80 -46.54
C ALA A 863 31.89 28.36 -46.13
N MET A 864 32.88 27.50 -45.83
CA MET A 864 32.65 26.13 -45.36
C MET A 864 32.47 26.03 -43.84
N GLU A 865 33.07 26.92 -43.05
CA GLU A 865 32.80 27.02 -41.61
C GLU A 865 31.44 27.67 -41.28
N GLY A 866 30.92 28.54 -42.16
CA GLY A 866 29.60 29.15 -42.00
C GLY A 866 28.42 28.15 -42.13
N LEU A 867 28.61 27.06 -42.87
CA LEU A 867 27.61 26.01 -43.04
C LEU A 867 27.77 24.88 -42.01
N ALA A 868 29.01 24.55 -41.62
CA ALA A 868 29.30 23.58 -40.56
C ALA A 868 29.01 24.12 -39.14
N GLY A 869 29.06 25.45 -38.95
CA GLY A 869 28.66 26.12 -37.70
C GLY A 869 27.15 26.22 -37.48
N ARG A 870 26.33 26.14 -38.54
CA ARG A 870 24.85 26.14 -38.43
C ARG A 870 24.27 24.78 -38.02
N PHE A 871 25.04 23.69 -38.16
CA PHE A 871 24.62 22.33 -37.81
C PHE A 871 25.47 21.66 -36.73
N ARG A 872 26.41 22.36 -36.10
CA ARG A 872 27.01 21.88 -34.84
C ARG A 872 25.99 22.02 -33.70
N PRO A 873 25.55 20.93 -33.06
CA PRO A 873 24.61 21.02 -31.95
C PRO A 873 25.23 21.83 -30.82
N ARG A 874 24.57 22.94 -30.46
CA ARG A 874 24.91 23.76 -29.30
C ARG A 874 24.72 22.93 -28.04
N SER A 875 25.78 22.26 -27.59
CA SER A 875 25.85 21.42 -26.38
C SER A 875 24.99 20.13 -26.39
N ALA A 876 25.51 19.06 -25.77
CA ALA A 876 24.81 17.78 -25.59
C ALA A 876 23.47 17.88 -24.83
N ALA A 877 23.24 18.98 -24.11
CA ALA A 877 22.01 19.25 -23.38
C ALA A 877 20.83 19.55 -24.33
N ASP A 878 21.08 20.27 -25.42
CA ASP A 878 20.04 20.79 -26.33
C ASP A 878 19.51 19.70 -27.29
N THR A 879 20.40 18.79 -27.71
CA THR A 879 20.05 17.57 -28.46
C THR A 879 19.14 16.63 -27.65
N SER A 880 19.34 16.55 -26.33
CA SER A 880 18.53 15.72 -25.42
C SER A 880 17.13 16.29 -25.15
N ALA A 881 16.96 17.61 -25.26
CA ALA A 881 15.68 18.29 -25.11
C ALA A 881 14.81 18.09 -26.36
N ARG A 882 15.39 18.29 -27.55
CA ARG A 882 14.71 18.07 -28.83
C ARG A 882 14.32 16.61 -29.05
N ALA A 883 15.21 15.65 -28.76
CA ALA A 883 14.89 14.22 -28.87
C ALA A 883 13.68 13.79 -28.01
N ARG A 884 13.44 14.45 -26.86
CA ARG A 884 12.27 14.15 -25.99
C ARG A 884 10.98 14.79 -26.46
N SER A 885 11.05 15.98 -27.05
CA SER A 885 9.87 16.60 -27.69
C SER A 885 9.29 15.72 -28.80
N VAL A 886 10.12 14.85 -29.39
CA VAL A 886 9.72 13.87 -30.41
C VAL A 886 9.42 12.49 -29.80
N ALA A 887 10.23 12.00 -28.85
CA ALA A 887 10.06 10.64 -28.32
C ALA A 887 8.75 10.43 -27.53
N VAL A 888 8.32 11.41 -26.73
CA VAL A 888 7.08 11.30 -25.95
C VAL A 888 5.83 11.18 -26.84
N PRO A 889 5.59 12.06 -27.84
CA PRO A 889 4.44 11.91 -28.71
C PRO A 889 4.52 10.64 -29.57
N VAL A 890 5.70 10.25 -30.07
CA VAL A 890 5.85 8.99 -30.84
C VAL A 890 5.45 7.78 -30.00
N VAL A 891 5.94 7.67 -28.77
CA VAL A 891 5.57 6.57 -27.87
C VAL A 891 4.08 6.63 -27.49
N ALA A 892 3.52 7.82 -27.28
CA ALA A 892 2.10 7.98 -27.00
C ALA A 892 1.21 7.54 -28.18
N VAL A 893 1.59 7.86 -29.41
CA VAL A 893 0.92 7.37 -30.63
C VAL A 893 1.03 5.85 -30.75
N ALA A 894 2.21 5.28 -30.50
CA ALA A 894 2.39 3.83 -30.49
C ALA A 894 1.51 3.14 -29.44
N VAL A 895 1.40 3.70 -28.23
CA VAL A 895 0.51 3.20 -27.17
C VAL A 895 -0.95 3.30 -27.59
N ALA A 896 -1.38 4.41 -28.22
CA ALA A 896 -2.74 4.56 -28.71
C ALA A 896 -3.06 3.56 -29.83
N ALA A 897 -2.15 3.37 -30.79
CA ALA A 897 -2.30 2.36 -31.84
C ALA A 897 -2.40 0.94 -31.26
N LEU A 898 -1.53 0.61 -30.30
CA LEU A 898 -1.55 -0.69 -29.63
C LEU A 898 -2.87 -0.90 -28.87
N ALA A 899 -3.35 0.12 -28.14
CA ALA A 899 -4.64 0.08 -27.45
C ALA A 899 -5.81 -0.15 -28.41
N VAL A 900 -5.83 0.53 -29.57
CA VAL A 900 -6.86 0.31 -30.60
C VAL A 900 -6.81 -1.13 -31.12
N VAL A 901 -5.63 -1.66 -31.44
CA VAL A 901 -5.51 -3.05 -31.91
C VAL A 901 -5.94 -4.05 -30.84
N THR A 902 -5.57 -3.83 -29.57
CA THR A 902 -6.02 -4.68 -28.45
C THR A 902 -7.54 -4.66 -28.32
N VAL A 903 -8.19 -3.49 -28.42
CA VAL A 903 -9.66 -3.37 -28.37
C VAL A 903 -10.33 -4.05 -29.56
N LEU A 904 -9.78 -3.89 -30.78
CA LEU A 904 -10.32 -4.52 -31.98
C LEU A 904 -10.17 -6.05 -31.97
N GLY A 905 -9.09 -6.56 -31.36
CA GLY A 905 -8.92 -8.00 -31.09
C GLY A 905 -9.73 -8.50 -29.89
N GLY A 906 -10.29 -7.59 -29.09
CA GLY A 906 -11.04 -7.85 -27.87
C GLY A 906 -12.37 -8.56 -28.13
N GLY A 907 -12.40 -9.85 -27.84
CA GLY A 907 -13.53 -10.74 -28.11
C GLY A 907 -13.11 -12.08 -28.70
N ALA A 908 -11.88 -12.17 -29.23
CA ALA A 908 -11.32 -13.42 -29.71
C ALA A 908 -10.80 -14.29 -28.53
N GLY A 909 -10.82 -15.62 -28.71
CA GLY A 909 -10.40 -16.58 -27.69
C GLY A 909 -11.55 -17.35 -27.02
N PRO A 910 -11.23 -18.45 -26.31
CA PRO A 910 -12.22 -19.41 -25.81
C PRO A 910 -12.95 -19.02 -24.52
N LEU A 911 -12.50 -17.98 -23.81
CA LEU A 911 -13.14 -17.51 -22.58
C LEU A 911 -14.48 -16.82 -22.90
N ALA A 912 -15.56 -17.19 -22.22
CA ALA A 912 -16.89 -16.62 -22.44
C ALA A 912 -17.65 -16.40 -21.13
N ASP A 913 -18.69 -15.57 -21.20
CA ASP A 913 -19.67 -15.39 -20.12
C ASP A 913 -20.75 -16.47 -20.23
N THR A 914 -20.34 -17.72 -20.02
CA THR A 914 -21.21 -18.89 -20.08
C THR A 914 -21.40 -19.46 -18.68
N ARG A 915 -22.65 -19.68 -18.27
CA ARG A 915 -22.94 -20.54 -17.11
C ARG A 915 -22.26 -21.89 -17.35
N ALA A 916 -21.50 -22.36 -16.37
CA ALA A 916 -20.83 -23.64 -16.45
C ALA A 916 -21.84 -24.75 -16.74
N ALA A 917 -21.37 -25.78 -17.44
CA ALA A 917 -22.16 -26.97 -17.67
C ALA A 917 -22.47 -27.62 -16.31
N ALA A 918 -23.73 -27.96 -16.08
CA ALA A 918 -24.20 -28.62 -14.88
C ALA A 918 -24.90 -29.92 -15.27
N LEU A 919 -24.80 -30.91 -14.39
CA LEU A 919 -25.56 -32.15 -14.51
C LEU A 919 -27.04 -31.88 -14.22
N ALA A 920 -27.93 -32.67 -14.82
CA ALA A 920 -29.34 -32.61 -14.48
C ALA A 920 -29.52 -32.94 -12.98
N PRO A 921 -30.32 -32.18 -12.21
CA PRO A 921 -30.51 -32.38 -10.77
C PRO A 921 -30.76 -33.83 -10.31
N PRO A 922 -31.58 -34.66 -10.99
CA PRO A 922 -31.78 -36.05 -10.57
C PRO A 922 -30.51 -36.90 -10.70
N VAL A 923 -29.72 -36.69 -11.76
CA VAL A 923 -28.46 -37.41 -11.98
C VAL A 923 -27.40 -36.95 -10.98
N ALA A 924 -27.34 -35.64 -10.70
CA ALA A 924 -26.42 -35.09 -9.71
C ALA A 924 -26.70 -35.66 -8.30
N GLY A 925 -27.97 -35.75 -7.89
CA GLY A 925 -28.35 -36.33 -6.59
C GLY A 925 -28.04 -37.82 -6.48
N GLU A 926 -28.24 -38.58 -7.56
CA GLU A 926 -27.91 -40.01 -7.64
C GLU A 926 -26.40 -40.25 -7.52
N LEU A 927 -25.58 -39.47 -8.23
CA LEU A 927 -24.12 -39.57 -8.17
C LEU A 927 -23.58 -39.14 -6.80
N ALA A 928 -24.13 -38.07 -6.21
CA ALA A 928 -23.76 -37.62 -4.88
C ALA A 928 -24.08 -38.67 -3.80
N ALA A 929 -25.21 -39.38 -3.91
CA ALA A 929 -25.61 -40.42 -2.94
C ALA A 929 -24.83 -41.74 -3.11
N SER A 930 -24.44 -42.09 -4.34
CA SER A 930 -23.70 -43.32 -4.64
C SER A 930 -22.17 -43.16 -4.51
N GLY A 931 -21.68 -41.92 -4.50
CA GLY A 931 -20.26 -41.60 -4.63
C GLY A 931 -19.68 -41.93 -6.01
N ALA A 932 -20.54 -42.21 -7.00
CA ALA A 932 -20.11 -42.57 -8.34
C ALA A 932 -19.56 -41.35 -9.09
N ARG A 933 -18.58 -41.62 -9.96
CA ARG A 933 -17.78 -40.62 -10.67
C ARG A 933 -18.33 -40.33 -12.06
N VAL A 934 -17.96 -39.16 -12.56
CA VAL A 934 -18.29 -38.72 -13.92
C VAL A 934 -17.06 -38.75 -14.80
N VAL A 935 -17.18 -39.39 -15.97
CA VAL A 935 -16.19 -39.30 -17.05
C VAL A 935 -16.69 -38.35 -18.12
N VAL A 936 -15.95 -37.27 -18.37
CA VAL A 936 -16.24 -36.27 -19.40
C VAL A 936 -15.37 -36.52 -20.61
N VAL A 937 -15.94 -37.15 -21.62
CA VAL A 937 -15.29 -37.43 -22.91
C VAL A 937 -15.38 -36.20 -23.80
N THR A 938 -14.23 -35.78 -24.31
CA THR A 938 -14.07 -34.67 -25.24
C THR A 938 -13.73 -35.21 -26.64
N ARG A 939 -13.82 -34.37 -27.67
CA ARG A 939 -13.45 -34.77 -29.05
C ARG A 939 -11.97 -35.11 -29.20
N ASP A 940 -11.14 -34.47 -28.38
CA ASP A 940 -9.74 -34.82 -28.22
C ASP A 940 -9.65 -35.78 -27.03
N PRO A 941 -9.51 -37.11 -27.25
CA PRO A 941 -9.55 -38.10 -26.16
C PRO A 941 -8.49 -37.82 -25.08
N ASP A 942 -7.43 -37.10 -25.40
CA ASP A 942 -6.37 -36.71 -24.47
C ASP A 942 -6.80 -35.61 -23.47
N THR A 943 -7.96 -34.98 -23.69
CA THR A 943 -8.55 -34.00 -22.76
C THR A 943 -9.71 -34.57 -21.94
N THR A 944 -9.91 -35.89 -22.02
CA THR A 944 -10.94 -36.61 -21.26
C THR A 944 -10.65 -36.59 -19.77
N ARG A 945 -11.69 -36.41 -18.95
CA ARG A 945 -11.54 -36.26 -17.49
C ARG A 945 -12.36 -37.28 -16.74
N ARG A 946 -11.83 -37.75 -15.62
CA ARG A 946 -12.61 -38.43 -14.58
C ARG A 946 -12.62 -37.54 -13.35
N ALA A 947 -13.78 -36.98 -13.03
CA ALA A 947 -14.00 -36.14 -11.86
C ALA A 947 -14.79 -36.93 -10.80
N GLY A 948 -15.09 -36.27 -9.67
CA GLY A 948 -15.97 -36.80 -8.64
C GLY A 948 -17.44 -36.93 -9.10
N PRO A 949 -18.41 -36.84 -8.17
CA PRO A 949 -19.84 -36.90 -8.52
C PRO A 949 -20.33 -35.66 -9.28
N GLU A 950 -19.48 -34.65 -9.41
CA GLU A 950 -19.74 -33.39 -10.12
C GLU A 950 -18.88 -33.27 -11.38
N LEU A 951 -19.19 -32.28 -12.22
CA LEU A 951 -18.37 -31.97 -13.40
C LEU A 951 -17.02 -31.36 -13.00
N PRO A 952 -15.97 -31.51 -13.83
CA PRO A 952 -14.64 -30.96 -13.54
C PRO A 952 -14.64 -29.44 -13.30
N ARG A 953 -13.98 -29.00 -12.24
CA ARG A 953 -13.84 -27.60 -11.82
C ARG A 953 -12.40 -27.11 -11.94
N TYR A 954 -12.21 -25.79 -11.79
CA TYR A 954 -10.88 -25.19 -11.77
C TYR A 954 -10.05 -25.75 -10.60
N GLY A 955 -8.85 -26.24 -10.91
CA GLY A 955 -7.93 -26.87 -9.95
C GLY A 955 -7.91 -28.40 -9.99
N ASP A 956 -8.92 -29.04 -10.60
CA ASP A 956 -8.97 -30.51 -10.67
C ASP A 956 -7.83 -31.08 -11.53
N ASP A 957 -7.46 -30.42 -12.63
CA ASP A 957 -6.38 -30.87 -13.52
C ASP A 957 -4.98 -30.62 -12.96
N ASP A 958 -4.88 -29.85 -11.88
CA ASP A 958 -3.62 -29.48 -11.23
C ASP A 958 -3.29 -30.44 -10.07
N LEU A 959 -4.18 -31.42 -9.81
CA LEU A 959 -3.95 -32.49 -8.86
C LEU A 959 -3.12 -33.59 -9.52
N ALA A 960 -1.98 -33.93 -8.92
CA ALA A 960 -1.12 -34.98 -9.44
C ALA A 960 -1.81 -36.35 -9.30
N PRO A 961 -2.09 -37.05 -10.42
CA PRO A 961 -2.74 -38.35 -10.39
C PRO A 961 -1.74 -39.45 -9.96
N VAL A 962 -2.28 -40.59 -9.51
CA VAL A 962 -1.47 -41.72 -9.05
C VAL A 962 -0.96 -42.56 -10.24
N GLY A 963 0.36 -42.62 -10.42
CA GLY A 963 1.01 -43.54 -11.37
C GLY A 963 0.44 -43.47 -12.79
N ALA A 964 0.04 -44.63 -13.34
CA ALA A 964 -0.48 -44.75 -14.70
C ALA A 964 -1.99 -44.49 -14.84
N ALA A 965 -2.66 -43.93 -13.82
CA ALA A 965 -4.12 -43.72 -13.83
C ALA A 965 -4.63 -42.90 -15.03
N PRO A 966 -3.97 -41.80 -15.44
CA PRO A 966 -4.39 -41.05 -16.63
C PRO A 966 -4.28 -41.87 -17.92
N ALA A 967 -3.19 -42.62 -18.07
CA ALA A 967 -2.97 -43.48 -19.23
C ALA A 967 -3.97 -44.65 -19.30
N ARG A 968 -4.39 -45.19 -18.15
CA ARG A 968 -5.48 -46.18 -18.05
C ARG A 968 -6.81 -45.56 -18.48
N LEU A 969 -7.20 -44.42 -17.90
CA LEU A 969 -8.43 -43.72 -18.28
C LEU A 969 -8.48 -43.45 -19.79
N GLN A 970 -7.38 -43.00 -20.40
CA GLN A 970 -7.31 -42.76 -21.84
C GLN A 970 -7.44 -44.06 -22.65
N ARG A 971 -6.81 -45.15 -22.20
CA ARG A 971 -6.95 -46.47 -22.83
C ARG A 971 -8.41 -46.94 -22.80
N ASP A 972 -9.07 -46.81 -21.66
CA ASP A 972 -10.45 -47.26 -21.46
C ASP A 972 -11.44 -46.42 -22.28
N VAL A 973 -11.20 -45.11 -22.38
CA VAL A 973 -11.99 -44.20 -23.21
C VAL A 973 -11.74 -44.46 -24.70
N ARG A 974 -10.50 -44.73 -25.12
CA ARG A 974 -10.21 -45.14 -26.51
C ARG A 974 -10.89 -46.47 -26.85
N ALA A 975 -10.93 -47.41 -25.91
CA ALA A 975 -11.66 -48.67 -26.07
C ALA A 975 -13.18 -48.42 -26.20
N LEU A 976 -13.75 -47.54 -25.37
CA LEU A 976 -15.14 -47.10 -25.46
C LEU A 976 -15.48 -46.48 -26.83
N LEU A 977 -14.57 -45.68 -27.39
CA LEU A 977 -14.73 -44.98 -28.66
C LEU A 977 -14.34 -45.82 -29.89
N SER A 978 -13.90 -47.07 -29.72
CA SER A 978 -13.36 -47.92 -30.80
C SER A 978 -14.39 -48.30 -31.88
N GLY A 979 -15.69 -48.31 -31.54
CA GLY A 979 -16.78 -48.76 -32.41
C GLY A 979 -16.93 -50.29 -32.50
N ASP A 980 -15.95 -51.06 -32.03
CA ASP A 980 -16.04 -52.52 -31.91
C ASP A 980 -16.80 -52.93 -30.64
N PRO A 981 -17.86 -53.75 -30.71
CA PRO A 981 -18.65 -54.11 -29.54
C PRO A 981 -17.86 -54.77 -28.41
N ALA A 982 -16.93 -55.69 -28.73
CA ALA A 982 -16.17 -56.41 -27.70
C ALA A 982 -15.21 -55.47 -26.95
N THR A 983 -14.53 -54.59 -27.69
CA THR A 983 -13.60 -53.60 -27.14
C THR A 983 -14.34 -52.48 -26.38
N ALA A 984 -15.47 -52.00 -26.89
CA ALA A 984 -16.28 -50.99 -26.23
C ALA A 984 -16.89 -51.51 -24.91
N GLN A 985 -17.40 -52.74 -24.89
CA GLN A 985 -17.94 -53.36 -23.68
C GLN A 985 -16.85 -53.59 -22.62
N ALA A 986 -15.63 -53.95 -23.03
CA ALA A 986 -14.48 -54.04 -22.13
C ALA A 986 -14.14 -52.67 -21.52
N GLY A 987 -14.11 -51.62 -22.35
CA GLY A 987 -13.90 -50.25 -21.87
C GLY A 987 -14.95 -49.79 -20.85
N VAL A 988 -16.24 -50.09 -21.08
CA VAL A 988 -17.31 -49.76 -20.10
C VAL A 988 -17.12 -50.50 -18.78
N ALA A 989 -16.71 -51.77 -18.82
CA ALA A 989 -16.46 -52.55 -17.61
C ALA A 989 -15.29 -51.99 -16.78
N GLU A 990 -14.18 -51.61 -17.42
CA GLU A 990 -13.02 -50.98 -16.75
C GLU A 990 -13.36 -49.57 -16.21
N LEU A 991 -14.20 -48.80 -16.91
CA LEU A 991 -14.68 -47.53 -16.38
C LEU A 991 -15.57 -47.73 -15.13
N ALA A 992 -16.40 -48.78 -15.13
CA ALA A 992 -17.29 -49.11 -14.01
C ALA A 992 -16.53 -49.54 -12.75
N THR A 993 -15.48 -50.38 -12.88
CA THR A 993 -14.61 -50.79 -11.75
C THR A 993 -13.87 -49.60 -11.14
N GLY A 994 -13.47 -48.63 -11.97
CA GLY A 994 -12.93 -47.33 -11.53
C GLY A 994 -13.95 -46.40 -10.86
N GLY A 995 -15.18 -46.84 -10.64
CA GLY A 995 -16.24 -46.09 -9.97
C GLY A 995 -17.01 -45.12 -10.88
N THR A 996 -16.95 -45.26 -12.21
CA THR A 996 -17.64 -44.35 -13.14
C THR A 996 -19.11 -44.72 -13.30
N GLY A 997 -20.02 -43.85 -12.84
CA GLY A 997 -21.48 -44.06 -12.96
C GLY A 997 -22.11 -43.34 -14.16
N LEU A 998 -21.47 -42.26 -14.64
CA LEU A 998 -21.96 -41.45 -15.74
C LEU A 998 -20.85 -41.10 -16.72
N VAL A 999 -21.14 -41.21 -18.02
CA VAL A 999 -20.27 -40.78 -19.11
C VAL A 999 -20.93 -39.62 -19.86
N VAL A 1000 -20.26 -38.47 -19.92
CA VAL A 1000 -20.66 -37.32 -20.74
C VAL A 1000 -19.93 -37.40 -22.08
N LEU A 1001 -20.68 -37.38 -23.19
CA LEU A 1001 -20.15 -37.58 -24.54
C LEU A 1001 -20.12 -36.24 -25.30
N PRO A 1002 -19.17 -36.05 -26.24
CA PRO A 1002 -18.92 -34.75 -26.86
C PRO A 1002 -20.05 -34.28 -27.79
N ASP A 1003 -20.71 -35.21 -28.49
CA ASP A 1003 -21.82 -34.91 -29.40
C ASP A 1003 -22.76 -36.10 -29.60
N ALA A 1004 -23.94 -35.83 -30.17
CA ALA A 1004 -25.00 -36.81 -30.40
C ALA A 1004 -24.62 -37.91 -31.41
N GLN A 1005 -23.63 -37.67 -32.28
CA GLN A 1005 -23.15 -38.69 -33.22
C GLN A 1005 -22.26 -39.72 -32.51
N THR A 1006 -21.34 -39.23 -31.69
CA THR A 1006 -20.48 -40.07 -30.84
C THR A 1006 -21.33 -40.86 -29.86
N ALA A 1007 -22.34 -40.23 -29.24
CA ALA A 1007 -23.26 -40.90 -28.33
C ALA A 1007 -24.02 -42.07 -28.95
N ARG A 1008 -24.51 -41.91 -30.19
CA ARG A 1008 -25.16 -43.00 -30.93
C ARG A 1008 -24.19 -44.16 -31.21
N SER A 1009 -22.98 -43.83 -31.67
CA SER A 1009 -21.97 -44.83 -32.03
C SER A 1009 -21.53 -45.67 -30.82
N VAL A 1010 -21.23 -45.00 -29.70
CA VAL A 1010 -20.85 -45.65 -28.43
C VAL A 1010 -21.99 -46.52 -27.90
N ARG A 1011 -23.24 -46.06 -27.99
CA ARG A 1011 -24.42 -46.82 -27.54
C ARG A 1011 -24.61 -48.10 -28.33
N THR A 1012 -24.45 -48.05 -29.66
CA THR A 1012 -24.56 -49.24 -30.52
C THR A 1012 -23.49 -50.28 -30.21
N ALA A 1013 -22.26 -49.84 -29.91
CA ALA A 1013 -21.16 -50.75 -29.58
C ALA A 1013 -21.23 -51.31 -28.15
N ALA A 1014 -21.52 -50.47 -27.15
CA ALA A 1014 -21.58 -50.86 -25.74
C ALA A 1014 -22.83 -51.70 -25.38
N GLY A 1015 -23.92 -51.57 -26.14
CA GLY A 1015 -25.14 -52.33 -25.95
C GLY A 1015 -25.79 -52.05 -24.58
N PRO A 1016 -26.23 -53.08 -23.82
CA PRO A 1016 -27.00 -52.89 -22.59
C PRO A 1016 -26.18 -52.36 -21.39
N LEU A 1017 -24.87 -52.22 -21.53
CA LEU A 1017 -24.00 -51.71 -20.46
C LEU A 1017 -24.10 -50.19 -20.29
N LEU A 1018 -24.66 -49.46 -21.27
CA LEU A 1018 -24.92 -48.03 -21.19
C LEU A 1018 -26.40 -47.74 -21.44
N THR A 1019 -26.99 -46.90 -20.58
CA THR A 1019 -28.39 -46.46 -20.66
C THR A 1019 -28.50 -44.95 -20.75
N ASP A 1020 -29.63 -44.46 -21.25
CA ASP A 1020 -29.81 -43.03 -21.48
C ASP A 1020 -30.00 -42.24 -20.18
N ALA A 1021 -29.42 -41.05 -20.14
CA ALA A 1021 -29.55 -40.12 -19.05
C ALA A 1021 -29.90 -38.72 -19.56
N PRO A 1022 -30.53 -37.87 -18.73
CA PRO A 1022 -30.77 -36.48 -19.06
C PRO A 1022 -29.46 -35.75 -19.44
N PRO A 1023 -29.44 -34.99 -20.55
CA PRO A 1023 -28.24 -34.27 -20.98
C PRO A 1023 -27.81 -33.20 -19.96
N THR A 1024 -26.57 -32.73 -20.08
CA THR A 1024 -26.07 -31.60 -19.30
C THR A 1024 -26.74 -30.28 -19.71
N SER A 1025 -26.62 -29.24 -18.89
CA SER A 1025 -27.22 -27.92 -19.14
C SER A 1025 -26.73 -27.24 -20.43
N ASP A 1026 -25.55 -27.62 -20.93
CA ASP A 1026 -24.97 -27.17 -22.20
C ASP A 1026 -25.39 -28.05 -23.41
N GLY A 1027 -26.25 -29.04 -23.19
CA GLY A 1027 -26.83 -29.90 -24.24
C GLY A 1027 -25.99 -31.11 -24.63
N ARG A 1028 -24.88 -31.41 -23.94
CA ARG A 1028 -24.08 -32.61 -24.22
C ARG A 1028 -24.84 -33.88 -23.79
N PRO A 1029 -24.84 -34.93 -24.63
CA PRO A 1029 -25.48 -36.21 -24.29
C PRO A 1029 -24.74 -36.93 -23.16
N THR A 1030 -25.50 -37.60 -22.31
CA THR A 1030 -24.98 -38.36 -21.17
C THR A 1030 -25.48 -39.80 -21.23
N ALA A 1031 -24.67 -40.73 -20.72
CA ALA A 1031 -25.00 -42.15 -20.64
C ALA A 1031 -24.68 -42.68 -19.23
N ARG A 1032 -25.62 -43.38 -18.62
CA ARG A 1032 -25.48 -44.09 -17.34
C ARG A 1032 -24.84 -45.44 -17.56
N VAL A 1033 -23.93 -45.82 -16.67
CA VAL A 1033 -23.33 -47.15 -16.65
C VAL A 1033 -24.28 -48.12 -15.92
N ALA A 1034 -24.65 -49.22 -16.58
CA ALA A 1034 -25.65 -50.17 -16.06
C ALA A 1034 -25.08 -51.24 -15.10
N LEU A 1035 -23.76 -51.25 -14.89
CA LEU A 1035 -23.10 -52.11 -13.90
C LEU A 1035 -23.25 -51.51 -12.49
N PRO A 1036 -23.15 -52.30 -11.41
CA PRO A 1036 -23.10 -51.78 -10.04
C PRO A 1036 -21.86 -50.90 -9.88
N VAL A 1037 -22.08 -49.61 -9.65
CA VAL A 1037 -21.03 -48.62 -9.43
C VAL A 1037 -21.27 -47.94 -8.09
N ALA A 1038 -20.32 -48.07 -7.18
CA ALA A 1038 -20.31 -47.41 -5.89
C ALA A 1038 -18.86 -47.10 -5.48
N GLY A 1039 -18.67 -46.19 -4.52
CA GLY A 1039 -17.34 -45.90 -3.97
C GLY A 1039 -16.66 -47.12 -3.32
N ALA A 1040 -17.44 -48.10 -2.87
CA ALA A 1040 -16.96 -49.40 -2.40
C ALA A 1040 -17.92 -50.53 -2.81
N VAL A 1041 -17.34 -51.70 -3.09
CA VAL A 1041 -18.04 -52.87 -3.60
C VAL A 1041 -17.49 -54.14 -2.94
N LEU A 1042 -18.38 -55.00 -2.46
CA LEU A 1042 -18.03 -56.31 -1.92
C LEU A 1042 -18.13 -57.37 -3.01
N LEU A 1043 -17.04 -58.09 -3.25
CA LEU A 1043 -16.93 -59.15 -4.25
C LEU A 1043 -16.98 -60.54 -3.58
N GLU A 1044 -17.78 -61.43 -4.16
CA GLU A 1044 -17.81 -62.85 -3.82
C GLU A 1044 -17.01 -63.70 -4.84
N PRO A 1045 -16.45 -64.86 -4.46
CA PRO A 1045 -15.81 -65.77 -5.40
C PRO A 1045 -16.78 -66.23 -6.51
N PRO A 1046 -16.32 -66.39 -7.77
CA PRO A 1046 -14.93 -66.35 -8.25
C PRO A 1046 -14.41 -64.94 -8.62
N ILE A 1047 -15.25 -63.90 -8.52
CA ILE A 1047 -14.88 -62.55 -8.99
C ILE A 1047 -13.80 -61.94 -8.09
N SER A 1048 -13.82 -62.22 -6.79
CA SER A 1048 -12.77 -61.81 -5.86
C SER A 1048 -11.41 -62.44 -6.18
N ASP A 1049 -11.38 -63.69 -6.66
CA ASP A 1049 -10.14 -64.36 -7.07
C ASP A 1049 -9.57 -63.71 -8.35
N ASP A 1050 -10.41 -63.44 -9.35
CA ASP A 1050 -10.00 -62.72 -10.58
C ASP A 1050 -9.49 -61.30 -10.27
N ALA A 1051 -10.11 -60.61 -9.30
CA ALA A 1051 -9.68 -59.30 -8.84
C ALA A 1051 -8.31 -59.33 -8.13
N GLY A 1052 -8.06 -60.36 -7.31
CA GLY A 1052 -6.76 -60.57 -6.65
C GLY A 1052 -5.64 -60.93 -7.63
N GLU A 1053 -5.95 -61.66 -8.71
CA GLU A 1053 -5.00 -62.01 -9.77
C GLU A 1053 -4.81 -60.93 -10.86
N ALA A 1054 -5.42 -59.77 -10.68
CA ALA A 1054 -5.36 -58.64 -11.61
C ALA A 1054 -5.84 -58.95 -13.06
N ARG A 1055 -6.87 -59.80 -13.19
CA ARG A 1055 -7.52 -60.11 -14.48
C ARG A 1055 -8.54 -59.04 -14.89
N ALA A 1056 -9.19 -59.20 -16.04
CA ALA A 1056 -10.10 -58.18 -16.60
C ALA A 1056 -11.35 -57.92 -15.73
N ALA A 1057 -11.91 -56.71 -15.81
CA ALA A 1057 -13.12 -56.32 -15.12
C ALA A 1057 -14.35 -57.20 -15.47
N PRO A 1058 -15.25 -57.49 -14.50
CA PRO A 1058 -16.45 -58.27 -14.75
C PRO A 1058 -17.44 -57.53 -15.66
N ARG A 1059 -17.99 -58.23 -16.65
CA ARG A 1059 -18.99 -57.69 -17.59
C ARG A 1059 -20.45 -57.93 -17.17
N ARG A 1060 -20.67 -58.50 -15.97
CA ARG A 1060 -22.00 -58.84 -15.43
C ARG A 1060 -22.07 -58.52 -13.93
N PRO A 1061 -23.27 -58.20 -13.40
CA PRO A 1061 -23.44 -57.74 -12.01
C PRO A 1061 -23.52 -58.86 -10.95
N ALA A 1062 -23.56 -60.14 -11.34
CA ALA A 1062 -23.73 -61.25 -10.39
C ALA A 1062 -22.52 -61.36 -9.44
N GLY A 1063 -22.75 -61.52 -8.13
CA GLY A 1063 -21.67 -61.65 -7.12
C GLY A 1063 -21.04 -60.33 -6.67
N VAL A 1064 -21.68 -59.20 -6.99
CA VAL A 1064 -21.20 -57.84 -6.70
C VAL A 1064 -22.23 -57.10 -5.85
N ALA A 1065 -21.87 -56.74 -4.61
CA ALA A 1065 -22.74 -55.98 -3.70
C ALA A 1065 -22.21 -54.56 -3.47
N THR A 1066 -23.00 -53.53 -3.80
CA THR A 1066 -22.63 -52.14 -3.57
C THR A 1066 -22.68 -51.79 -2.10
N VAL A 1067 -21.70 -51.02 -1.64
CA VAL A 1067 -21.57 -50.61 -0.26
C VAL A 1067 -21.64 -49.08 -0.19
N PRO A 1068 -22.54 -48.49 0.62
CA PRO A 1068 -22.55 -47.06 0.85
C PRO A 1068 -21.21 -46.60 1.43
N SER A 1069 -20.59 -45.58 0.84
CA SER A 1069 -19.26 -45.13 1.23
C SER A 1069 -19.04 -43.66 0.91
N ASP A 1070 -18.49 -42.92 1.88
CA ASP A 1070 -18.08 -41.52 1.74
C ASP A 1070 -16.54 -41.44 1.66
N LEU A 1071 -15.99 -41.63 0.46
CA LEU A 1071 -14.53 -41.64 0.26
C LEU A 1071 -13.87 -40.34 0.74
N PRO A 1072 -12.68 -40.40 1.38
CA PRO A 1072 -11.80 -41.58 1.49
C PRO A 1072 -12.17 -42.58 2.60
N THR A 1073 -13.06 -42.24 3.55
CA THR A 1073 -13.34 -43.09 4.71
C THR A 1073 -14.51 -44.05 4.42
N VAL A 1074 -14.24 -45.35 4.44
CA VAL A 1074 -15.26 -46.39 4.24
C VAL A 1074 -15.45 -47.15 5.55
N ALA A 1075 -16.59 -46.97 6.21
CA ALA A 1075 -16.90 -47.64 7.49
C ALA A 1075 -18.19 -48.45 7.37
N VAL A 1076 -18.06 -49.78 7.22
CA VAL A 1076 -19.18 -50.66 6.84
C VAL A 1076 -19.15 -51.92 7.68
N ARG A 1077 -20.34 -52.40 8.09
CA ARG A 1077 -20.46 -53.72 8.72
C ARG A 1077 -20.86 -54.76 7.69
N VAL A 1078 -19.98 -55.75 7.49
CA VAL A 1078 -20.20 -56.85 6.54
C VAL A 1078 -20.70 -58.08 7.30
N SER A 1079 -21.79 -58.68 6.81
CA SER A 1079 -22.35 -59.91 7.37
C SER A 1079 -21.43 -61.13 7.13
N PRO A 1080 -21.58 -62.23 7.89
CA PRO A 1080 -20.91 -63.50 7.59
C PRO A 1080 -21.21 -63.99 6.16
N GLY A 1081 -20.28 -64.69 5.52
CA GLY A 1081 -20.44 -65.14 4.13
C GLY A 1081 -19.31 -66.04 3.64
N ALA A 1082 -19.20 -66.20 2.31
CA ALA A 1082 -18.20 -67.05 1.67
C ALA A 1082 -16.76 -66.70 2.08
N ASP A 1083 -15.89 -67.71 2.05
CA ASP A 1083 -14.45 -67.50 2.23
C ASP A 1083 -13.88 -66.71 1.04
N ARG A 1084 -12.81 -65.94 1.26
CA ARG A 1084 -12.14 -65.09 0.24
C ARG A 1084 -13.01 -63.96 -0.37
N ARG A 1085 -13.88 -63.34 0.43
CA ARG A 1085 -14.54 -62.10 0.02
C ARG A 1085 -13.56 -60.93 0.02
N LEU A 1086 -13.67 -60.06 -0.97
CA LEU A 1086 -12.81 -58.90 -1.13
C LEU A 1086 -13.67 -57.63 -1.16
N LEU A 1087 -13.45 -56.73 -0.20
CA LEU A 1087 -14.01 -55.38 -0.28
C LEU A 1087 -13.07 -54.55 -1.15
N VAL A 1088 -13.54 -54.14 -2.33
CA VAL A 1088 -12.81 -53.26 -3.23
C VAL A 1088 -13.34 -51.85 -3.10
N VAL A 1089 -12.45 -50.92 -2.76
CA VAL A 1089 -12.72 -49.50 -2.74
C VAL A 1089 -12.30 -48.94 -4.09
N ALA A 1090 -13.18 -48.17 -4.74
CA ALA A 1090 -12.93 -47.56 -6.04
C ALA A 1090 -11.95 -46.37 -5.94
N ALA A 1091 -10.82 -46.54 -5.25
CA ALA A 1091 -9.76 -45.56 -5.09
C ALA A 1091 -8.42 -46.17 -5.52
N GLU A 1092 -7.59 -45.37 -6.18
CA GLU A 1092 -6.24 -45.78 -6.57
C GLU A 1092 -5.39 -46.15 -5.34
N LEU A 1093 -4.65 -47.26 -5.48
CA LEU A 1093 -3.77 -47.77 -4.45
C LEU A 1093 -2.48 -46.93 -4.40
N GLU A 1094 -2.31 -46.22 -3.29
CA GLU A 1094 -1.12 -45.42 -2.97
C GLU A 1094 -0.71 -45.62 -1.50
N SER A 1095 0.48 -45.17 -1.11
CA SER A 1095 0.88 -45.21 0.30
C SER A 1095 -0.05 -44.35 1.18
N GLY A 1096 -0.38 -44.82 2.38
CA GLY A 1096 -1.18 -44.07 3.37
C GLY A 1096 -2.58 -44.61 3.63
N TRP A 1097 -3.03 -45.61 2.86
CA TRP A 1097 -4.25 -46.36 3.17
C TRP A 1097 -4.04 -47.26 4.38
N THR A 1098 -5.02 -47.27 5.28
CA THR A 1098 -5.07 -48.15 6.44
C THR A 1098 -6.42 -48.86 6.46
N ALA A 1099 -6.44 -50.11 6.87
CA ALA A 1099 -7.66 -50.89 7.00
C ALA A 1099 -7.70 -51.58 8.36
N SER A 1100 -8.90 -51.74 8.90
CA SER A 1100 -9.15 -52.57 10.07
C SER A 1100 -10.42 -53.39 9.89
N VAL A 1101 -10.40 -54.62 10.37
CA VAL A 1101 -11.56 -55.53 10.36
C VAL A 1101 -11.80 -56.01 11.78
N GLY A 1102 -13.00 -55.74 12.31
CA GLY A 1102 -13.35 -56.07 13.70
C GLY A 1102 -12.49 -55.35 14.75
N GLY A 1103 -11.86 -54.22 14.38
CA GLY A 1103 -10.95 -53.45 15.23
C GLY A 1103 -9.48 -53.90 15.19
N ALA A 1104 -9.16 -55.00 14.50
CA ALA A 1104 -7.78 -55.43 14.26
C ALA A 1104 -7.26 -54.84 12.93
N PRO A 1105 -5.98 -54.46 12.83
CA PRO A 1105 -5.39 -53.98 11.58
C PRO A 1105 -5.47 -55.07 10.51
N ALA A 1106 -5.89 -54.69 9.30
CA ALA A 1106 -6.01 -55.55 8.15
C ALA A 1106 -5.08 -55.06 7.03
N GLU A 1107 -4.55 -56.00 6.24
CA GLU A 1107 -3.68 -55.69 5.11
C GLU A 1107 -4.48 -55.14 3.92
N VAL A 1108 -3.95 -54.09 3.30
CA VAL A 1108 -4.48 -53.53 2.06
C VAL A 1108 -3.79 -54.21 0.89
N VAL A 1109 -4.56 -54.90 0.05
CA VAL A 1109 -4.08 -55.65 -1.11
C VAL A 1109 -4.52 -54.98 -2.43
N PRO A 1110 -3.76 -55.13 -3.53
CA PRO A 1110 -4.15 -54.58 -4.83
C PRO A 1110 -5.32 -55.36 -5.44
N ALA A 1111 -6.43 -54.69 -5.69
CA ALA A 1111 -7.54 -55.21 -6.49
C ALA A 1111 -7.39 -54.75 -7.96
N TRP A 1112 -7.49 -55.67 -8.91
CA TRP A 1112 -7.25 -55.42 -10.34
C TRP A 1112 -5.90 -54.71 -10.63
N GLY A 1113 -4.91 -54.93 -9.76
CA GLY A 1113 -3.56 -54.37 -9.85
C GLY A 1113 -3.43 -52.86 -9.54
N HIS A 1114 -4.51 -52.13 -9.23
CA HIS A 1114 -4.44 -50.69 -9.02
C HIS A 1114 -5.45 -50.10 -8.03
N LEU A 1115 -6.49 -50.84 -7.61
CA LEU A 1115 -7.47 -50.37 -6.63
C LEU A 1115 -7.17 -50.89 -5.22
N VAL A 1116 -7.71 -50.20 -4.22
CA VAL A 1116 -7.62 -50.60 -2.81
C VAL A 1116 -8.54 -51.78 -2.53
N GLY A 1117 -7.97 -52.92 -2.12
CA GLY A 1117 -8.68 -54.12 -1.71
C GLY A 1117 -8.44 -54.47 -0.24
N VAL A 1118 -9.47 -54.96 0.45
CA VAL A 1118 -9.38 -55.44 1.84
C VAL A 1118 -10.06 -56.79 1.95
N ALA A 1119 -9.32 -57.82 2.37
CA ALA A 1119 -9.86 -59.16 2.56
C ALA A 1119 -10.83 -59.19 3.76
N VAL A 1120 -12.04 -59.72 3.55
CA VAL A 1120 -13.07 -59.81 4.59
C VAL A 1120 -13.18 -61.27 5.08
N PRO A 1121 -13.03 -61.54 6.38
CA PRO A 1121 -13.11 -62.88 6.94
C PRO A 1121 -14.53 -63.46 6.84
N THR A 1122 -14.62 -64.79 6.96
CA THR A 1122 -15.88 -65.57 6.88
C THR A 1122 -16.91 -65.15 7.93
N GLY A 1123 -16.46 -64.79 9.14
CA GLY A 1123 -17.30 -64.29 10.23
C GLY A 1123 -17.87 -62.89 10.02
N GLY A 1124 -17.47 -62.17 8.96
CA GLY A 1124 -17.82 -60.77 8.76
C GLY A 1124 -17.18 -59.85 9.81
N GLY A 1125 -17.70 -58.63 9.93
CA GLY A 1125 -17.21 -57.65 10.91
C GLY A 1125 -17.38 -56.20 10.45
N ALA A 1126 -17.07 -55.26 11.35
CA ALA A 1126 -16.93 -53.86 10.98
C ALA A 1126 -15.60 -53.68 10.24
N VAL A 1127 -15.66 -53.31 8.97
CA VAL A 1127 -14.51 -52.97 8.13
C VAL A 1127 -14.43 -51.45 8.06
N VAL A 1128 -13.28 -50.91 8.47
CA VAL A 1128 -12.98 -49.47 8.36
C VAL A 1128 -11.73 -49.32 7.50
N VAL A 1129 -11.88 -48.64 6.37
CA VAL A 1129 -10.79 -48.25 5.48
C VAL A 1129 -10.68 -46.73 5.55
N ASP A 1130 -9.50 -46.22 5.83
CA ASP A 1130 -9.25 -44.78 5.98
C ASP A 1130 -7.84 -44.41 5.53
N ARG A 1131 -7.57 -43.11 5.41
CA ARG A 1131 -6.28 -42.57 4.98
C ARG A 1131 -5.72 -41.59 6.01
N ASP A 1132 -4.47 -41.78 6.44
CA ASP A 1132 -3.81 -40.87 7.40
C ASP A 1132 -3.55 -39.47 6.79
N ASP A 1133 -4.02 -38.43 7.48
CA ASP A 1133 -3.89 -37.02 7.08
C ASP A 1133 -3.05 -36.17 8.05
N THR A 1134 -2.48 -36.78 9.10
CA THR A 1134 -1.84 -36.07 10.22
C THR A 1134 -0.70 -35.16 9.75
N VAL A 1135 0.20 -35.67 8.91
CA VAL A 1135 1.35 -34.92 8.39
C VAL A 1135 0.89 -33.72 7.56
N ARG A 1136 -0.17 -33.89 6.78
CA ARG A 1136 -0.72 -32.84 5.92
C ARG A 1136 -1.33 -31.72 6.77
N LEU A 1137 -2.08 -32.05 7.82
CA LEU A 1137 -2.64 -31.05 8.74
C LEU A 1137 -1.55 -30.22 9.43
N LEU A 1138 -0.46 -30.87 9.87
CA LEU A 1138 0.69 -30.17 10.47
C LEU A 1138 1.34 -29.19 9.49
N LEU A 1139 1.52 -29.59 8.22
CA LEU A 1139 2.07 -28.74 7.17
C LEU A 1139 1.15 -27.55 6.85
N LEU A 1140 -0.17 -27.74 6.82
CA LEU A 1140 -1.13 -26.65 6.61
C LEU A 1140 -1.13 -25.64 7.77
N LEU A 1141 -1.00 -26.10 9.03
CA LEU A 1141 -0.87 -25.20 10.19
C LEU A 1141 0.43 -24.38 10.13
N LEU A 1142 1.54 -25.02 9.76
CA LEU A 1142 2.82 -24.33 9.55
C LEU A 1142 2.71 -23.30 8.42
N GLN A 1143 2.08 -23.65 7.30
CA GLN A 1143 1.84 -22.77 6.17
C GLN A 1143 1.05 -21.52 6.61
N LEU A 1144 -0.06 -21.71 7.34
CA LEU A 1144 -0.87 -20.61 7.85
C LEU A 1144 -0.06 -19.65 8.73
N ALA A 1145 0.74 -20.18 9.65
CA ALA A 1145 1.61 -19.39 10.52
C ALA A 1145 2.64 -18.57 9.72
N LEU A 1146 3.28 -19.19 8.71
CA LEU A 1146 4.25 -18.54 7.83
C LEU A 1146 3.63 -17.44 6.97
N VAL A 1147 2.45 -17.68 6.39
CA VAL A 1147 1.72 -16.68 5.60
C VAL A 1147 1.37 -15.47 6.45
N LEU A 1148 0.81 -15.69 7.64
CA LEU A 1148 0.45 -14.60 8.55
C LEU A 1148 1.68 -13.78 8.97
N PHE A 1149 2.76 -14.47 9.35
CA PHE A 1149 4.01 -13.82 9.74
C PHE A 1149 4.63 -13.01 8.60
N THR A 1150 4.61 -13.54 7.37
CA THR A 1150 5.16 -12.89 6.18
C THR A 1150 4.32 -11.69 5.75
N ALA A 1151 2.99 -11.83 5.71
CA ALA A 1151 2.07 -10.74 5.38
C ALA A 1151 2.21 -9.57 6.37
N LEU A 1152 2.32 -9.89 7.67
CA LEU A 1152 2.61 -8.88 8.69
C LEU A 1152 3.99 -8.25 8.45
N SER A 1153 5.02 -9.04 8.16
CA SER A 1153 6.39 -8.55 7.93
C SER A 1153 6.54 -7.67 6.69
N ALA A 1154 5.76 -7.91 5.63
CA ALA A 1154 5.78 -7.15 4.38
C ALA A 1154 5.31 -5.70 4.53
N LEU A 1155 4.48 -5.39 5.54
CA LEU A 1155 3.97 -4.04 5.76
C LEU A 1155 5.08 -3.08 6.21
N PRO A 1156 5.36 -1.99 5.47
CA PRO A 1156 6.45 -1.09 5.78
C PRO A 1156 6.27 -0.45 7.16
N SER A 1157 7.21 -0.71 8.07
CA SER A 1157 7.25 -0.04 9.35
C SER A 1157 7.57 1.44 9.14
N ARG A 1158 6.61 2.34 9.40
CA ARG A 1158 6.90 3.78 9.44
C ARG A 1158 7.70 4.07 10.72
N LYS A 1159 9.00 3.78 10.73
CA LYS A 1159 9.92 4.53 11.60
C LYS A 1159 9.90 5.98 11.11
N ARG A 1160 9.64 6.90 12.05
CA ARG A 1160 9.46 8.31 11.76
C ARG A 1160 10.73 8.85 11.07
N LEU A 1161 10.49 9.76 10.12
CA LEU A 1161 11.37 10.91 9.93
C LEU A 1161 11.22 11.65 11.26
N ASP A 1162 12.17 11.41 12.14
CA ASP A 1162 12.37 12.19 13.35
C ASP A 1162 12.87 13.59 12.94
#